data_AF-A0AAW7IWM0-F1
#
_entry.id   AF-A0AAW7IWM0-F1
#
_cell.length_a   1.000
_cell.length_b   1.000
_cell.length_c   1.000
_cell.angle_alpha   90.00
_cell.angle_beta   90.00
_cell.angle_gamma   90.00
#
_symmetry.space_group_name_H-M   'P 1'
#
loop_
_entity.id
_entity.type
_entity.pdbx_description
1 polymer ?
#
loop_
_entity_poly.entity_id
_entity_poly.type
_entity_poly.pdbx_seq_one_letter_code
_entity_poly.pdbx_strand_id
1 'polypeptide(L)'
;MEEKFDLVPLLEFISPSALDYNDWISVGMALKYEGYGIDVWDSWSQPDSRYNAREMESKWDSLGRNSAAPVTGAFITMKAKENGWQPHSYSGDGMATFGWDDEISYERDYKIVDNSWVEGKEIREPDDNWNPVEQLKTYIETLFKNDDYIGYVVNSWQRDDGKYSVSGSGVYGKTAEEILNDLNKYKDAKDLGWVVGDSNPEAGAWIRFNPLDGKGVKNENVTDFKYALVESDNLSIEKQNAIMRELELPIATLVYSGSKSIHAIVKVDAQNYSEYQKRVEYLYKICNKNGLQVDGQNKNPSRLSRMPGIVRGEHKQFLIDTHIGKTSWEEWETWIEDLNDDLPEFESLEEMFKEDPALAPVLIDGVLRRGHKMLIAGPSKAGKSFALMEMCIAIAEGIPWFGFNCERGKVLYINMELDRPSAYKRFKDIYQGMNVPPNHLKNISIWNMRGHSIPMDKLTPKLIRRAQKEKFDAVIIDPIYKVLTGSENDAEQMAKFTNNFDKVAAELGTSVIYCHHHSKGAQGGKSSMDRSSGSGVFARDPDAILDLIELEVTDSLRKQQDARAVANFYAAKIRDEKPEYLNEIGQDDFLSAPEMRKHLALAFGDERAREISGFELEQVQRVVKLMTAWRLEGTLREFPKFEPVNLWFNYPLHYSDDSGVLKDLEPVGSEPAFKRGAKNGGKSKNSEEKKAERIKKNADNVITALSSLDMDGKGKVRIGELEGYFDKSRNTIKGWIRDSDLLQIDDEGFVSKCEKNE
;
A
#
# COMPACT_ATOMS: atom_id res chain seq x y z
N MET A 1 -19.50 -10.81 -12.63
CA MET A 1 -20.71 -10.70 -11.80
C MET A 1 -20.21 -10.70 -10.38
N GLU A 2 -20.22 -9.52 -9.76
CA GLU A 2 -19.91 -9.35 -8.34
C GLU A 2 -20.99 -10.11 -7.54
N GLU A 3 -20.59 -11.01 -6.65
CA GLU A 3 -21.53 -11.59 -5.69
C GLU A 3 -21.97 -10.47 -4.74
N LYS A 4 -23.13 -9.86 -5.03
CA LYS A 4 -23.82 -8.95 -4.12
C LYS A 4 -24.25 -9.73 -2.88
N PHE A 5 -23.96 -9.21 -1.70
CA PHE A 5 -24.40 -9.74 -0.42
C PHE A 5 -25.94 -9.80 -0.38
N ASP A 6 -26.51 -10.99 -0.17
CA ASP A 6 -27.96 -11.20 -0.16
C ASP A 6 -28.56 -10.66 1.15
N LEU A 7 -29.54 -9.75 1.02
CA LEU A 7 -30.19 -9.08 2.14
C LEU A 7 -31.45 -9.78 2.61
N VAL A 8 -31.99 -10.72 1.83
CA VAL A 8 -33.23 -11.44 2.17
C VAL A 8 -33.11 -12.21 3.50
N PRO A 9 -32.01 -12.92 3.80
CA PRO A 9 -31.86 -13.62 5.07
C PRO A 9 -31.82 -12.69 6.30
N LEU A 10 -31.42 -11.42 6.13
CA LEU A 10 -31.36 -10.46 7.23
C LEU A 10 -32.76 -9.94 7.62
N LEU A 11 -33.72 -9.98 6.70
CA LEU A 11 -35.10 -9.57 6.97
C LEU A 11 -35.79 -10.47 7.98
N GLU A 12 -35.36 -11.74 8.13
CA GLU A 12 -35.90 -12.66 9.14
C GLU A 12 -35.64 -12.19 10.58
N PHE A 13 -34.57 -11.39 10.77
CA PHE A 13 -34.19 -10.83 12.07
C PHE A 13 -34.89 -9.50 12.34
N ILE A 14 -35.58 -8.92 11.35
CA ILE A 14 -36.26 -7.64 11.47
C ILE A 14 -37.76 -7.90 11.42
N SER A 15 -38.43 -7.90 12.57
CA SER A 15 -39.89 -7.99 12.58
C SER A 15 -40.51 -6.67 12.12
N PRO A 16 -41.36 -6.65 11.08
CA PRO A 16 -41.96 -5.41 10.59
C PRO A 16 -42.83 -4.75 11.67
N SER A 17 -43.51 -5.55 12.50
CA SER A 17 -44.37 -5.08 13.60
C SER A 17 -43.61 -4.42 14.75
N ALA A 18 -42.29 -4.63 14.83
CA ALA A 18 -41.43 -4.01 15.83
C ALA A 18 -40.85 -2.66 15.38
N LEU A 19 -41.02 -2.29 14.11
CA LEU A 19 -40.49 -1.05 13.54
C LEU A 19 -41.52 0.08 13.53
N ASP A 20 -41.07 1.32 13.71
CA ASP A 20 -41.89 2.50 13.45
C ASP A 20 -42.17 2.67 11.94
N TYR A 21 -43.03 3.63 11.56
CA TYR A 21 -43.42 3.81 10.17
C TYR A 21 -42.25 4.23 9.27
N ASN A 22 -41.31 5.01 9.81
CA ASN A 22 -40.17 5.53 9.06
C ASN A 22 -39.12 4.44 8.81
N ASP A 23 -38.86 3.59 9.80
CA ASP A 23 -37.98 2.43 9.69
C ASP A 23 -38.58 1.39 8.74
N TRP A 24 -39.90 1.14 8.81
CA TRP A 24 -40.59 0.22 7.88
C TRP A 24 -40.48 0.68 6.41
N ILE A 25 -40.65 1.98 6.17
CA ILE A 25 -40.44 2.60 4.86
C ILE A 25 -38.95 2.56 4.45
N SER A 26 -38.03 2.73 5.39
CA SER A 26 -36.58 2.75 5.13
C SER A 26 -36.05 1.36 4.74
N VAL A 27 -36.61 0.27 5.28
CA VAL A 27 -36.36 -1.10 4.80
C VAL A 27 -36.79 -1.24 3.33
N GLY A 28 -37.98 -0.72 2.97
CA GLY A 28 -38.43 -0.69 1.58
C GLY A 28 -37.52 0.13 0.66
N MET A 29 -37.05 1.31 1.11
CA MET A 29 -36.11 2.14 0.35
C MET A 29 -34.76 1.42 0.13
N ALA A 30 -34.24 0.75 1.16
CA ALA A 30 -33.00 0.00 1.08
C ALA A 30 -33.10 -1.19 0.10
N LEU A 31 -34.18 -1.98 0.16
CA LEU A 31 -34.41 -3.07 -0.78
C LEU A 31 -34.50 -2.57 -2.23
N LYS A 32 -35.22 -1.46 -2.44
CA LYS A 32 -35.36 -0.85 -3.77
C LYS A 32 -34.03 -0.31 -4.31
N TYR A 33 -33.22 0.31 -3.45
CA TYR A 33 -31.88 0.80 -3.82
C TYR A 33 -30.93 -0.32 -4.22
N GLU A 34 -31.00 -1.46 -3.52
CA GLU A 34 -30.13 -2.61 -3.76
C GLU A 34 -30.55 -3.47 -4.96
N GLY A 35 -31.72 -3.17 -5.55
CA GLY A 35 -32.22 -3.79 -6.77
C GLY A 35 -33.16 -4.96 -6.55
N TYR A 36 -33.71 -5.14 -5.35
CA TYR A 36 -34.74 -6.15 -5.07
C TYR A 36 -36.11 -5.71 -5.62
N GLY A 37 -36.94 -6.70 -5.96
CA GLY A 37 -38.32 -6.47 -6.39
C GLY A 37 -39.27 -6.18 -5.22
N ILE A 38 -40.45 -5.63 -5.55
CA ILE A 38 -41.50 -5.32 -4.57
C ILE A 38 -41.98 -6.57 -3.82
N ASP A 39 -41.90 -7.74 -4.44
CA ASP A 39 -42.28 -9.04 -3.89
C ASP A 39 -41.58 -9.35 -2.56
N VAL A 40 -40.31 -8.95 -2.43
CA VAL A 40 -39.53 -9.16 -1.20
C VAL A 40 -40.07 -8.27 -0.06
N TRP A 41 -40.34 -6.99 -0.35
CA TRP A 41 -40.86 -6.05 0.66
C TRP A 41 -42.33 -6.32 1.00
N ASP A 42 -43.13 -6.72 0.00
CA ASP A 42 -44.54 -7.10 0.17
C ASP A 42 -44.65 -8.31 1.10
N SER A 43 -43.94 -9.40 0.77
CA SER A 43 -43.91 -10.64 1.57
C SER A 43 -43.45 -10.39 3.01
N TRP A 44 -42.35 -9.65 3.19
CA TRP A 44 -41.84 -9.31 4.52
C TRP A 44 -42.82 -8.43 5.32
N SER A 45 -43.60 -7.57 4.66
CA SER A 45 -44.53 -6.65 5.35
C SER A 45 -45.87 -7.29 5.74
N GLN A 46 -46.25 -8.43 5.18
CA GLN A 46 -47.57 -9.08 5.43
C GLN A 46 -47.94 -9.29 6.91
N PRO A 47 -47.01 -9.61 7.83
CA PRO A 47 -47.34 -9.78 9.25
C PRO A 47 -47.69 -8.48 9.98
N ASP A 48 -47.47 -7.30 9.37
CA ASP A 48 -47.65 -6.00 10.01
C ASP A 48 -49.09 -5.48 9.93
N SER A 49 -49.59 -4.89 11.01
CA SER A 49 -50.91 -4.26 11.07
C SER A 49 -51.15 -3.12 10.07
N ARG A 50 -50.09 -2.48 9.56
CA ARG A 50 -50.11 -1.40 8.57
C ARG A 50 -50.15 -1.91 7.13
N TYR A 51 -49.97 -3.21 6.92
CA TYR A 51 -49.95 -3.82 5.60
C TYR A 51 -51.31 -3.73 4.92
N ASN A 52 -51.31 -3.27 3.67
CA ASN A 52 -52.51 -3.23 2.82
C ASN A 52 -52.12 -3.61 1.38
N ALA A 53 -52.48 -4.82 0.96
CA ALA A 53 -52.18 -5.36 -0.36
C ALA A 53 -52.63 -4.45 -1.53
N ARG A 54 -53.65 -3.61 -1.35
CA ARG A 54 -54.12 -2.68 -2.40
C ARG A 54 -53.27 -1.41 -2.53
N GLU A 55 -52.45 -1.11 -1.53
CA GLU A 55 -51.65 0.13 -1.45
C GLU A 55 -50.15 -0.11 -1.59
N MET A 56 -49.68 -1.36 -1.47
CA MET A 56 -48.25 -1.67 -1.44
C MET A 56 -47.51 -1.25 -2.71
N GLU A 57 -48.11 -1.47 -3.88
CA GLU A 57 -47.52 -1.11 -5.18
C GLU A 57 -47.37 0.41 -5.32
N SER A 58 -48.40 1.16 -4.93
CA SER A 58 -48.34 2.63 -4.93
C SER A 58 -47.33 3.18 -3.93
N LYS A 59 -47.22 2.58 -2.74
CA LYS A 59 -46.22 2.95 -1.73
C LYS A 59 -44.81 2.67 -2.24
N TRP A 60 -44.55 1.48 -2.78
CA TRP A 60 -43.26 1.10 -3.35
C TRP A 60 -42.81 2.07 -4.44
N ASP A 61 -43.70 2.46 -5.35
CA ASP A 61 -43.37 3.41 -6.42
C ASP A 61 -43.04 4.82 -5.93
N SER A 62 -43.59 5.20 -4.77
CA SER A 62 -43.33 6.49 -4.11
C SER A 62 -42.00 6.52 -3.33
N LEU A 63 -41.46 5.35 -2.97
CA LEU A 63 -40.18 5.24 -2.24
C LEU A 63 -39.01 5.81 -3.04
N GLY A 64 -38.19 6.64 -2.38
CA GLY A 64 -36.95 7.20 -2.91
C GLY A 64 -37.09 8.46 -3.77
N ARG A 65 -38.30 9.01 -3.96
CA ARG A 65 -38.49 10.20 -4.83
C ARG A 65 -38.10 11.55 -4.21
N ASN A 66 -37.97 11.65 -2.87
CA ASN A 66 -37.81 12.93 -2.15
C ASN A 66 -36.68 12.96 -1.08
N SER A 67 -35.71 12.04 -1.12
CA SER A 67 -34.60 12.04 -0.13
C SER A 67 -33.31 12.59 -0.73
N ALA A 68 -32.65 13.52 -0.02
CA ALA A 68 -31.34 14.05 -0.38
C ALA A 68 -30.18 13.04 -0.16
N ALA A 69 -30.44 11.92 0.54
CA ALA A 69 -29.49 10.82 0.75
C ALA A 69 -30.19 9.45 0.55
N PRO A 70 -29.65 8.53 -0.27
CA PRO A 70 -30.26 7.21 -0.47
C PRO A 70 -30.04 6.32 0.76
N VAL A 71 -31.11 5.66 1.22
CA VAL A 71 -31.02 4.60 2.23
C VAL A 71 -30.57 3.32 1.52
N THR A 72 -29.44 2.73 1.93
CA THR A 72 -28.82 1.57 1.28
C THR A 72 -28.99 0.27 2.09
N GLY A 73 -28.55 -0.87 1.56
CA GLY A 73 -28.58 -2.16 2.26
C GLY A 73 -27.85 -2.20 3.61
N ALA A 74 -26.99 -1.20 3.88
CA ALA A 74 -26.37 -1.00 5.18
C ALA A 74 -27.40 -0.78 6.30
N PHE A 75 -28.54 -0.15 6.00
CA PHE A 75 -29.62 0.07 6.96
C PHE A 75 -30.26 -1.25 7.42
N ILE A 76 -30.53 -2.16 6.48
CA ILE A 76 -31.07 -3.51 6.77
C ILE A 76 -30.05 -4.30 7.61
N THR A 77 -28.77 -4.22 7.25
CA THR A 77 -27.71 -4.90 7.99
C THR A 77 -27.56 -4.36 9.42
N MET A 78 -27.66 -3.05 9.60
CA MET A 78 -27.66 -2.39 10.91
C MET A 78 -28.86 -2.85 11.76
N LYS A 79 -30.08 -2.81 11.20
CA LYS A 79 -31.31 -3.21 11.91
C LYS A 79 -31.36 -4.70 12.25
N ALA A 80 -30.82 -5.56 11.39
CA ALA A 80 -30.68 -6.97 11.70
C ALA A 80 -29.72 -7.18 12.88
N LYS A 81 -28.56 -6.49 12.91
CA LYS A 81 -27.61 -6.55 14.04
C LYS A 81 -28.22 -6.06 15.35
N GLU A 82 -28.98 -4.98 15.33
CA GLU A 82 -29.72 -4.48 16.50
C GLU A 82 -30.70 -5.53 17.06
N ASN A 83 -31.32 -6.33 16.19
CA ASN A 83 -32.25 -7.39 16.56
C ASN A 83 -31.59 -8.77 16.73
N GLY A 84 -30.28 -8.81 16.97
CA GLY A 84 -29.57 -10.02 17.36
C GLY A 84 -29.00 -10.85 16.21
N TRP A 85 -29.05 -10.36 14.97
CA TRP A 85 -28.30 -10.98 13.88
C TRP A 85 -26.80 -10.81 14.10
N GLN A 86 -26.09 -11.93 14.25
CA GLN A 86 -24.64 -11.93 14.21
C GLN A 86 -24.19 -12.40 12.82
N PRO A 87 -23.28 -11.67 12.14
CA PRO A 87 -22.66 -12.20 10.94
C PRO A 87 -21.97 -13.52 11.31
N HIS A 88 -22.11 -14.55 10.46
CA HIS A 88 -21.46 -15.85 10.69
C HIS A 88 -19.98 -15.61 11.00
N SER A 89 -19.63 -15.85 12.27
CA SER A 89 -18.33 -15.56 12.83
C SER A 89 -17.38 -16.67 12.42
N TYR A 90 -16.39 -16.32 11.60
CA TYR A 90 -15.08 -16.93 11.76
C TYR A 90 -14.48 -16.29 13.03
N SER A 91 -14.21 -17.11 14.05
CA SER A 91 -13.52 -16.67 15.25
C SER A 91 -12.09 -16.23 14.90
N GLY A 92 -11.83 -14.93 14.98
CA GLY A 92 -10.53 -14.30 14.75
C GLY A 92 -10.68 -12.80 14.53
N ASP A 93 -10.45 -12.05 15.61
CA ASP A 93 -10.04 -10.64 15.71
C ASP A 93 -10.73 -9.62 14.78
N GLY A 94 -11.89 -9.14 15.25
CA GLY A 94 -12.03 -7.71 15.57
C GLY A 94 -11.96 -6.63 14.48
N MET A 95 -12.20 -6.90 13.19
CA MET A 95 -12.13 -5.84 12.16
C MET A 95 -13.48 -5.56 11.46
N ALA A 96 -14.03 -4.37 11.73
CA ALA A 96 -15.16 -3.79 11.00
C ALA A 96 -14.74 -3.36 9.58
N THR A 97 -15.65 -3.47 8.61
CA THR A 97 -15.42 -3.14 7.20
C THR A 97 -15.41 -1.62 6.96
N PHE A 98 -14.26 -1.08 6.55
CA PHE A 98 -14.08 0.32 6.14
C PHE A 98 -14.31 0.55 4.63
N GLY A 99 -14.76 1.76 4.27
CA GLY A 99 -14.95 2.25 2.91
C GLY A 99 -13.65 2.66 2.21
N TRP A 100 -13.76 3.14 0.97
CA TRP A 100 -12.63 3.45 0.08
C TRP A 100 -11.91 4.77 0.41
N ASP A 101 -12.52 5.67 1.18
CA ASP A 101 -11.96 6.98 1.54
C ASP A 101 -11.55 7.10 3.02
N ASP A 102 -11.61 6.02 3.79
CA ASP A 102 -11.25 6.05 5.21
C ASP A 102 -9.71 6.12 5.40
N GLU A 103 -9.25 7.13 6.13
CA GLU A 103 -7.86 7.32 6.54
C GLU A 103 -7.47 6.18 7.50
N ILE A 104 -6.63 5.25 7.01
CA ILE A 104 -6.15 4.08 7.78
C ILE A 104 -5.18 4.59 8.84
N SER A 105 -5.71 4.97 10.00
CA SER A 105 -4.91 5.06 11.22
C SER A 105 -4.59 3.65 11.67
N TYR A 106 -3.30 3.34 11.84
CA TYR A 106 -2.83 2.15 12.55
C TYR A 106 -3.75 1.90 13.74
N GLU A 107 -4.29 0.69 13.85
CA GLU A 107 -4.94 0.28 15.09
C GLU A 107 -3.84 0.08 16.13
N ARG A 108 -3.21 1.17 16.58
CA ARG A 108 -2.44 1.16 17.81
C ARG A 108 -3.41 0.74 18.92
N ASP A 109 -3.01 -0.19 19.79
CA ASP A 109 -3.88 -0.67 20.84
C ASP A 109 -3.89 0.32 22.00
N TYR A 110 -4.60 1.44 21.83
CA TYR A 110 -4.66 2.56 22.78
C TYR A 110 -5.38 2.21 24.09
N LYS A 111 -5.15 1.04 24.68
CA LYS A 111 -5.74 0.61 25.95
C LYS A 111 -4.76 0.91 27.09
N ILE A 112 -4.90 2.10 27.65
CA ILE A 112 -4.12 2.62 28.78
C ILE A 112 -4.79 2.21 30.11
N VAL A 113 -6.11 2.16 30.13
CA VAL A 113 -6.90 1.92 31.34
C VAL A 113 -7.44 0.48 31.37
N ASP A 114 -7.08 -0.28 32.41
CA ASP A 114 -7.71 -1.57 32.68
C ASP A 114 -8.99 -1.39 33.50
N ASN A 115 -10.12 -1.35 32.79
CA ASN A 115 -11.47 -1.21 33.35
C ASN A 115 -11.83 -2.21 34.47
N SER A 116 -11.11 -3.33 34.60
CA SER A 116 -11.35 -4.30 35.67
C SER A 116 -10.79 -3.89 37.04
N TRP A 117 -9.83 -2.97 37.07
CA TRP A 117 -9.12 -2.54 38.30
C TRP A 117 -9.28 -1.05 38.64
N VAL A 118 -9.96 -0.25 37.81
CA VAL A 118 -10.19 1.19 38.11
C VAL A 118 -11.07 1.37 39.34
N GLU A 119 -10.49 1.90 40.42
CA GLU A 119 -11.22 2.33 41.61
C GLU A 119 -11.97 3.64 41.29
N GLY A 120 -13.29 3.65 41.51
CA GLY A 120 -14.13 4.82 41.26
C GLY A 120 -13.69 6.03 42.12
N LYS A 121 -13.70 7.23 41.52
CA LYS A 121 -13.41 8.46 42.25
C LYS A 121 -14.70 9.21 42.57
N GLU A 122 -15.11 9.15 43.85
CA GLU A 122 -16.29 9.84 44.37
C GLU A 122 -16.33 11.33 44.00
N ILE A 123 -17.50 11.81 43.61
CA ILE A 123 -17.80 13.24 43.52
C ILE A 123 -18.68 13.64 44.69
N ARG A 124 -18.46 14.84 45.25
CA ARG A 124 -19.26 15.35 46.36
C ARG A 124 -20.13 16.50 45.88
N GLU A 125 -21.44 16.35 46.05
CA GLU A 125 -22.38 17.42 45.78
C GLU A 125 -22.16 18.59 46.77
N PRO A 126 -22.18 19.86 46.31
CA PRO A 126 -21.98 21.01 47.19
C PRO A 126 -23.02 21.08 48.32
N ASP A 127 -22.56 21.43 49.52
CA ASP A 127 -23.38 21.59 50.72
C ASP A 127 -24.27 22.86 50.70
N ASP A 128 -24.83 23.23 51.85
CA ASP A 128 -25.72 24.38 52.00
C ASP A 128 -25.03 25.74 51.74
N ASN A 129 -23.69 25.78 51.68
CA ASN A 129 -22.92 26.98 51.33
C ASN A 129 -22.66 27.12 49.82
N TRP A 130 -23.32 26.31 48.99
CA TRP A 130 -23.22 26.40 47.53
C TRP A 130 -23.50 27.81 47.01
N ASN A 131 -22.60 28.31 46.16
CA ASN A 131 -22.74 29.60 45.52
C ASN A 131 -22.92 29.43 43.99
N PRO A 132 -24.17 29.44 43.50
CA PRO A 132 -24.48 29.37 42.07
C PRO A 132 -23.74 30.38 41.20
N VAL A 133 -23.56 31.61 41.71
CA VAL A 133 -22.93 32.72 40.97
C VAL A 133 -21.45 32.43 40.74
N GLU A 134 -20.73 32.00 41.78
CA GLU A 134 -19.30 31.67 41.66
C GLU A 134 -19.08 30.45 40.75
N GLN A 135 -19.98 29.47 40.76
CA GLN A 135 -19.91 28.30 39.88
C GLN A 135 -19.97 28.69 38.40
N LEU A 136 -20.97 29.49 38.01
CA LEU A 136 -21.09 29.95 36.63
C LEU A 136 -19.97 30.93 36.25
N LYS A 137 -19.56 31.79 37.19
CA LYS A 137 -18.44 32.71 37.00
C LYS A 137 -17.14 31.96 36.70
N THR A 138 -16.75 31.00 37.53
CA THR A 138 -15.55 30.17 37.31
C THR A 138 -15.63 29.44 35.98
N TYR A 139 -16.80 28.89 35.62
CA TYR A 139 -16.99 28.23 34.33
C TYR A 139 -16.75 29.17 33.14
N ILE A 140 -17.29 30.40 33.20
CA ILE A 140 -17.13 31.40 32.14
C ILE A 140 -15.67 31.87 32.04
N GLU A 141 -15.06 32.24 33.17
CA GLU A 141 -13.65 32.70 33.23
C GLU A 141 -12.67 31.63 32.73
N THR A 142 -13.02 30.35 32.88
CA THR A 142 -12.18 29.23 32.43
C THR A 142 -12.27 29.00 30.91
N LEU A 143 -13.46 29.15 30.32
CA LEU A 143 -13.69 28.77 28.93
C LEU A 143 -13.63 29.94 27.93
N PHE A 144 -14.02 31.15 28.34
CA PHE A 144 -14.27 32.26 27.44
C PHE A 144 -13.33 33.45 27.68
N LYS A 145 -13.02 34.17 26.61
CA LYS A 145 -12.42 35.51 26.68
C LYS A 145 -13.53 36.55 26.89
N ASN A 146 -13.18 37.73 27.39
CA ASN A 146 -14.13 38.79 27.71
C ASN A 146 -15.04 39.20 26.53
N ASP A 147 -14.49 39.20 25.31
CA ASP A 147 -15.16 39.58 24.07
C ASP A 147 -15.91 38.44 23.38
N ASP A 148 -15.80 37.21 23.89
CA ASP A 148 -16.49 36.04 23.32
C ASP A 148 -18.00 36.12 23.59
N TYR A 149 -18.83 35.83 22.59
CA TYR A 149 -20.28 35.69 22.79
C TYR A 149 -20.63 34.30 23.33
N ILE A 150 -21.45 34.28 24.39
CA ILE A 150 -21.84 33.04 25.06
C ILE A 150 -23.27 32.66 24.68
N GLY A 151 -23.45 31.41 24.25
CA GLY A 151 -24.75 30.82 23.98
C GLY A 151 -25.28 30.01 25.16
N TYR A 152 -26.47 30.30 25.68
CA TYR A 152 -27.10 29.50 26.73
C TYR A 152 -28.62 29.36 26.56
N VAL A 153 -29.20 28.31 27.12
CA VAL A 153 -30.62 27.98 27.04
C VAL A 153 -31.14 27.63 28.44
N VAL A 154 -32.15 28.35 28.91
CA VAL A 154 -32.86 28.08 30.18
C VAL A 154 -34.27 27.55 29.96
N ASN A 155 -34.83 27.74 28.76
CA ASN A 155 -36.16 27.26 28.38
C ASN A 155 -36.11 25.79 27.99
N SER A 156 -37.11 25.02 28.45
CA SER A 156 -37.24 23.61 28.16
C SER A 156 -38.68 23.24 27.80
N TRP A 157 -38.84 22.10 27.14
CA TRP A 157 -40.13 21.44 26.91
C TRP A 157 -40.02 19.98 27.30
N GLN A 158 -41.13 19.39 27.75
CA GLN A 158 -41.19 17.98 28.15
C GLN A 158 -41.54 17.13 26.93
N ARG A 159 -40.71 16.12 26.67
CA ARG A 159 -40.91 15.13 25.62
C ARG A 159 -41.92 14.07 26.07
N ASP A 160 -42.43 13.29 25.12
CA ASP A 160 -43.39 12.22 25.36
C ASP A 160 -42.84 11.09 26.27
N ASP A 161 -41.52 10.94 26.35
CA ASP A 161 -40.82 10.00 27.25
C ASP A 161 -40.65 10.54 28.68
N GLY A 162 -41.24 11.70 28.98
CA GLY A 162 -41.15 12.39 30.28
C GLY A 162 -39.86 13.17 30.50
N LYS A 163 -38.87 13.11 29.60
CA LYS A 163 -37.61 13.86 29.73
C LYS A 163 -37.74 15.29 29.21
N TYR A 164 -36.97 16.21 29.78
CA TYR A 164 -36.90 17.59 29.31
C TYR A 164 -35.84 17.78 28.22
N SER A 165 -36.19 18.51 27.17
CA SER A 165 -35.30 18.95 26.10
C SER A 165 -35.29 20.47 25.99
N VAL A 166 -34.24 21.01 25.37
CA VAL A 166 -34.07 22.45 25.11
C VAL A 166 -35.18 22.99 24.22
N SER A 167 -35.66 24.19 24.53
CA SER A 167 -36.68 24.92 23.75
C SER A 167 -36.10 26.20 23.16
N GLY A 168 -36.16 26.31 21.83
CA GLY A 168 -35.66 27.47 21.08
C GLY A 168 -34.13 27.57 21.00
N SER A 169 -33.64 28.65 20.41
CA SER A 169 -32.20 28.90 20.21
C SER A 169 -31.46 29.37 21.49
N GLY A 170 -32.22 29.80 22.50
CA GLY A 170 -31.69 30.42 23.71
C GLY A 170 -31.16 31.84 23.47
N VAL A 171 -30.34 32.32 24.41
CA VAL A 171 -29.64 33.59 24.34
C VAL A 171 -28.25 33.36 23.76
N TYR A 172 -27.83 34.19 22.81
CA TYR A 172 -26.51 34.09 22.17
C TYR A 172 -25.92 35.47 21.81
N GLY A 173 -26.55 36.55 22.27
CA GLY A 173 -26.17 37.93 21.93
C GLY A 173 -25.44 38.69 23.04
N LYS A 174 -25.09 38.04 24.15
CA LYS A 174 -24.33 38.65 25.25
C LYS A 174 -22.88 38.18 25.24
N THR A 175 -21.94 39.08 25.55
CA THR A 175 -20.53 38.72 25.71
C THR A 175 -20.25 38.13 27.10
N ALA A 176 -19.12 37.45 27.24
CA ALA A 176 -18.66 36.93 28.51
C ALA A 176 -18.51 38.05 29.56
N GLU A 177 -17.95 39.20 29.17
CA GLU A 177 -17.79 40.37 30.04
C GLU A 177 -19.14 40.89 30.56
N GLU A 178 -20.15 40.98 29.68
CA GLU A 178 -21.49 41.42 30.09
C GLU A 178 -22.11 40.46 31.11
N ILE A 179 -22.00 39.15 30.88
CA ILE A 179 -22.53 38.15 31.81
C ILE A 179 -21.74 38.15 33.13
N LEU A 180 -20.42 38.28 33.11
CA LEU A 180 -19.59 38.37 34.30
C LEU A 180 -19.90 39.64 35.12
N ASN A 181 -20.16 40.76 34.45
CA ASN A 181 -20.60 41.99 35.11
C ASN A 181 -21.98 41.84 35.75
N ASP A 182 -22.92 41.20 35.07
CA ASP A 182 -24.24 40.85 35.63
C ASP A 182 -24.08 39.93 36.85
N LEU A 183 -23.26 38.88 36.77
CA LEU A 183 -22.96 37.96 37.89
C LEU A 183 -22.36 38.71 39.09
N ASN A 184 -21.38 39.59 38.87
CA ASN A 184 -20.78 40.38 39.94
C ASN A 184 -21.76 41.37 40.58
N LYS A 185 -22.68 41.94 39.79
CA LYS A 185 -23.73 42.85 40.26
C LYS A 185 -24.74 42.14 41.16
N TYR A 186 -25.10 40.90 40.85
CA TYR A 186 -26.09 40.10 41.59
C TYR A 186 -25.48 39.05 42.52
N LYS A 187 -24.18 39.14 42.82
CA LYS A 187 -23.44 38.15 43.63
C LYS A 187 -24.08 37.86 45.00
N ASP A 188 -24.66 38.88 45.64
CA ASP A 188 -25.24 38.75 46.99
C ASP A 188 -26.63 38.12 46.97
N ALA A 189 -27.31 38.13 45.81
CA ALA A 189 -28.62 37.52 45.64
C ALA A 189 -28.57 35.99 45.59
N LYS A 190 -27.39 35.42 45.26
CA LYS A 190 -27.17 33.97 45.06
C LYS A 190 -28.17 33.28 44.11
N ASP A 191 -28.82 34.07 43.26
CA ASP A 191 -29.87 33.62 42.36
C ASP A 191 -29.47 33.97 40.92
N LEU A 192 -29.24 32.92 40.12
CA LEU A 192 -28.85 33.05 38.72
C LEU A 192 -30.01 33.52 37.82
N GLY A 193 -31.27 33.45 38.29
CA GLY A 193 -32.43 33.92 37.53
C GLY A 193 -32.31 35.39 37.11
N TRP A 194 -31.67 36.23 37.93
CA TRP A 194 -31.41 37.64 37.62
C TRP A 194 -30.42 37.87 36.48
N VAL A 195 -29.62 36.86 36.13
CA VAL A 195 -28.55 36.95 35.13
C VAL A 195 -28.91 36.22 33.84
N VAL A 196 -29.30 34.95 33.97
CA VAL A 196 -29.57 34.05 32.82
C VAL A 196 -31.05 33.75 32.62
N GLY A 197 -31.92 34.21 33.52
CA GLY A 197 -33.35 33.91 33.52
C GLY A 197 -33.71 32.63 34.28
N ASP A 198 -34.97 32.52 34.67
CA ASP A 198 -35.48 31.38 35.42
C ASP A 198 -35.56 30.12 34.53
N SER A 199 -34.92 29.04 34.99
CA SER A 199 -35.00 27.73 34.35
C SER A 199 -36.07 26.86 35.01
N ASN A 200 -36.62 25.89 34.28
CA ASN A 200 -37.49 24.89 34.88
C ASN A 200 -36.67 24.03 35.88
N PRO A 201 -37.02 23.98 37.18
CA PRO A 201 -36.25 23.25 38.19
C PRO A 201 -36.07 21.76 37.88
N GLU A 202 -36.96 21.12 37.13
CA GLU A 202 -36.81 19.70 36.75
C GLU A 202 -35.90 19.50 35.52
N ALA A 203 -35.75 20.53 34.68
CA ALA A 203 -35.00 20.47 33.43
C ALA A 203 -33.53 20.92 33.57
N GLY A 204 -33.29 21.90 34.46
CA GLY A 204 -32.04 22.63 34.59
C GLY A 204 -31.78 23.57 33.41
N ALA A 205 -30.51 23.93 33.21
CA ALA A 205 -30.09 24.81 32.11
C ALA A 205 -28.92 24.24 31.31
N TRP A 206 -28.68 24.86 30.15
CA TRP A 206 -27.65 24.46 29.21
C TRP A 206 -26.81 25.66 28.76
N ILE A 207 -25.54 25.43 28.51
CA ILE A 207 -24.57 26.43 28.04
C ILE A 207 -23.70 25.82 26.95
N ARG A 208 -23.42 26.56 25.89
CA ARG A 208 -22.44 26.18 24.87
C ARG A 208 -21.05 26.42 25.45
N PHE A 209 -20.10 25.56 25.09
CA PHE A 209 -18.73 25.63 25.60
C PHE A 209 -17.76 26.35 24.64
N ASN A 210 -18.09 26.43 23.35
CA ASN A 210 -17.35 27.22 22.39
C ASN A 210 -18.00 28.59 22.15
N PRO A 211 -17.20 29.64 21.90
CA PRO A 211 -17.69 31.00 21.66
C PRO A 211 -18.44 31.11 20.33
N LEU A 212 -19.40 32.02 20.28
CA LEU A 212 -20.25 32.29 19.12
C LEU A 212 -19.95 33.65 18.47
N ASP A 213 -20.54 33.88 17.29
CA ASP A 213 -20.46 35.13 16.52
C ASP A 213 -21.55 36.16 16.87
N GLY A 214 -22.44 35.83 17.81
CA GLY A 214 -23.58 36.68 18.20
C GLY A 214 -24.76 36.69 17.22
N LYS A 215 -24.66 36.00 16.06
CA LYS A 215 -25.66 36.04 14.99
C LYS A 215 -26.51 34.77 14.90
N GLY A 216 -26.03 33.66 15.47
CA GLY A 216 -26.76 32.41 15.49
C GLY A 216 -26.14 31.38 16.43
N VAL A 217 -26.61 30.14 16.29
CA VAL A 217 -26.32 29.04 17.22
C VAL A 217 -25.90 27.74 16.54
N LYS A 218 -25.65 27.79 15.23
CA LYS A 218 -25.22 26.63 14.42
C LYS A 218 -23.70 26.48 14.50
N ASN A 219 -23.18 25.38 13.94
CA ASN A 219 -21.74 25.14 13.82
C ASN A 219 -21.02 26.29 13.07
N GLU A 220 -21.66 26.89 12.08
CA GLU A 220 -21.14 28.05 11.31
C GLU A 220 -20.99 29.32 12.15
N ASN A 221 -21.69 29.41 13.29
CA ASN A 221 -21.66 30.55 14.19
C ASN A 221 -20.59 30.40 15.28
N VAL A 222 -19.87 29.28 15.33
CA VAL A 222 -18.76 29.07 16.28
C VAL A 222 -17.54 29.84 15.79
N THR A 223 -16.99 30.72 16.63
CA THR A 223 -15.85 31.58 16.25
C THR A 223 -14.51 30.89 16.49
N ASP A 224 -14.37 30.16 17.59
CA ASP A 224 -13.15 29.42 17.93
C ASP A 224 -13.47 27.95 18.28
N PHE A 225 -12.71 27.02 17.73
CA PHE A 225 -12.84 25.57 17.97
C PHE A 225 -11.93 25.11 19.11
N LYS A 226 -12.08 25.73 20.30
CA LYS A 226 -11.21 25.49 21.47
C LYS A 226 -11.50 24.18 22.18
N TYR A 227 -12.77 23.78 22.29
CA TYR A 227 -13.16 22.67 23.15
C TYR A 227 -14.08 21.66 22.47
N ALA A 228 -14.05 20.44 23.00
CA ALA A 228 -14.96 19.35 22.68
C ALA A 228 -15.63 18.80 23.95
N LEU A 229 -16.87 18.34 23.82
CA LEU A 229 -17.58 17.71 24.91
C LEU A 229 -17.30 16.20 24.91
N VAL A 230 -16.85 15.68 26.05
CA VAL A 230 -16.76 14.25 26.34
C VAL A 230 -17.73 13.94 27.48
N GLU A 231 -18.72 13.10 27.21
CA GLU A 231 -19.68 12.61 28.20
C GLU A 231 -20.02 11.15 27.93
N SER A 232 -20.37 10.43 29.00
CA SER A 232 -20.84 9.05 28.95
C SER A 232 -21.96 8.88 29.96
N ASP A 233 -22.99 8.10 29.64
CA ASP A 233 -24.10 7.75 30.54
C ASP A 233 -24.15 6.25 30.88
N ASN A 234 -23.24 5.46 30.30
CA ASN A 234 -23.19 3.99 30.44
C ASN A 234 -22.37 3.51 31.65
N LEU A 235 -21.65 4.42 32.32
CA LEU A 235 -20.83 4.11 33.49
C LEU A 235 -21.34 4.84 34.73
N SER A 236 -21.01 4.33 35.91
CA SER A 236 -21.20 5.10 37.15
C SER A 236 -20.37 6.38 37.14
N ILE A 237 -20.91 7.45 37.70
CA ILE A 237 -20.28 8.78 37.77
C ILE A 237 -18.83 8.70 38.30
N GLU A 238 -18.59 7.89 39.33
CA GLU A 238 -17.27 7.71 39.93
C GLU A 238 -16.26 7.07 38.98
N LYS A 239 -16.72 6.13 38.14
CA LYS A 239 -15.88 5.48 37.13
C LYS A 239 -15.62 6.42 35.96
N GLN A 240 -16.61 7.21 35.54
CA GLN A 240 -16.40 8.26 34.55
C GLN A 240 -15.30 9.23 35.00
N ASN A 241 -15.38 9.72 36.23
CA ASN A 241 -14.40 10.64 36.81
C ASN A 241 -13.00 10.01 36.93
N ALA A 242 -12.92 8.73 37.31
CA ALA A 242 -11.64 8.02 37.40
C ALA A 242 -10.99 7.87 36.02
N ILE A 243 -11.71 7.31 35.04
CA ILE A 243 -11.18 7.07 33.68
C ILE A 243 -10.77 8.39 33.02
N MET A 244 -11.59 9.44 33.12
CA MET A 244 -11.24 10.76 32.55
C MET A 244 -9.93 11.34 33.11
N ARG A 245 -9.61 11.04 34.38
CA ARG A 245 -8.38 11.49 35.03
C ARG A 245 -7.18 10.59 34.76
N GLU A 246 -7.37 9.27 34.71
CA GLU A 246 -6.32 8.33 34.33
C GLU A 246 -5.88 8.50 32.88
N LEU A 247 -6.81 8.86 31.99
CA LEU A 247 -6.50 9.25 30.62
C LEU A 247 -5.80 10.60 30.50
N GLU A 248 -5.55 11.30 31.61
CA GLU A 248 -4.98 12.65 31.68
C GLU A 248 -5.58 13.63 30.66
N LEU A 249 -6.87 13.47 30.35
CA LEU A 249 -7.55 14.29 29.34
C LEU A 249 -7.36 15.77 29.67
N PRO A 250 -7.03 16.63 28.69
CA PRO A 250 -6.79 18.05 28.92
C PRO A 250 -8.12 18.78 29.15
N ILE A 251 -8.72 18.60 30.31
CA ILE A 251 -10.07 19.07 30.64
C ILE A 251 -9.98 20.49 31.18
N ALA A 252 -10.65 21.43 30.52
CA ALA A 252 -10.81 22.79 31.00
C ALA A 252 -11.79 22.86 32.18
N THR A 253 -12.98 22.28 32.02
CA THR A 253 -14.00 22.20 33.08
C THR A 253 -14.65 20.83 33.12
N LEU A 254 -14.95 20.35 34.32
CA LEU A 254 -15.66 19.10 34.55
C LEU A 254 -16.97 19.39 35.29
N VAL A 255 -18.12 19.12 34.66
CA VAL A 255 -19.44 19.52 35.19
C VAL A 255 -20.32 18.29 35.44
N TYR A 256 -20.89 18.19 36.63
CA TYR A 256 -21.92 17.20 36.92
C TYR A 256 -23.25 17.61 36.30
N SER A 257 -23.90 16.72 35.54
CA SER A 257 -25.12 17.05 34.80
C SER A 257 -26.40 17.13 35.64
N GLY A 258 -26.32 16.78 36.93
CA GLY A 258 -27.46 16.61 37.82
C GLY A 258 -28.17 15.25 37.64
N SER A 259 -27.54 14.27 36.98
CA SER A 259 -28.09 12.93 36.77
C SER A 259 -26.97 11.91 36.50
N LYS A 260 -27.00 11.17 35.39
CA LYS A 260 -26.08 10.03 35.15
C LYS A 260 -24.73 10.36 34.49
N SER A 261 -24.50 11.61 34.10
CA SER A 261 -23.34 11.96 33.26
C SER A 261 -22.47 13.05 33.87
N ILE A 262 -21.16 12.95 33.60
CA ILE A 262 -20.21 14.04 33.77
C ILE A 262 -19.88 14.61 32.39
N HIS A 263 -19.95 15.93 32.28
CA HIS A 263 -19.60 16.68 31.08
C HIS A 263 -18.17 17.19 31.23
N ALA A 264 -17.23 16.55 30.53
CA ALA A 264 -15.86 17.02 30.43
C ALA A 264 -15.69 17.91 29.20
N ILE A 265 -15.33 19.17 29.43
CA ILE A 265 -15.00 20.12 28.36
C ILE A 265 -13.49 20.01 28.09
N VAL A 266 -13.12 19.24 27.07
CA VAL A 266 -11.73 18.91 26.73
C VAL A 266 -11.17 19.94 25.75
N LYS A 267 -9.97 20.44 26.02
CA LYS A 267 -9.22 21.33 25.13
C LYS A 267 -8.77 20.58 23.88
N VAL A 268 -9.16 21.09 22.72
CA VAL A 268 -8.72 20.59 21.41
C VAL A 268 -8.00 21.66 20.59
N ASP A 269 -8.19 22.95 20.89
CA ASP A 269 -7.46 24.09 20.31
C ASP A 269 -7.25 24.00 18.78
N ALA A 270 -8.29 23.63 18.04
CA ALA A 270 -8.22 23.43 16.60
C ALA A 270 -8.26 24.78 15.85
N GLN A 271 -7.46 24.92 14.79
CA GLN A 271 -7.38 26.16 14.00
C GLN A 271 -8.57 26.34 13.07
N ASN A 272 -9.22 25.24 12.68
CA ASN A 272 -10.36 25.23 11.76
C ASN A 272 -11.24 24.00 11.99
N TYR A 273 -12.40 23.98 11.33
CA TYR A 273 -13.39 22.91 11.49
C TYR A 273 -12.89 21.52 11.05
N SER A 274 -12.04 21.44 10.01
CA SER A 274 -11.51 20.15 9.55
C SER A 274 -10.54 19.55 10.58
N GLU A 275 -9.67 20.38 11.15
CA GLU A 275 -8.79 19.97 12.24
C GLU A 275 -9.58 19.59 13.50
N TYR A 276 -10.63 20.35 13.81
CA TYR A 276 -11.54 20.05 14.92
C TYR A 276 -12.14 18.65 14.79
N GLN A 277 -12.66 18.30 13.61
CA GLN A 277 -13.21 16.97 13.36
C GLN A 277 -12.17 15.87 13.59
N LYS A 278 -10.94 16.05 13.07
CA LYS A 278 -9.85 15.08 13.25
C LYS A 278 -9.47 14.90 14.72
N ARG A 279 -9.25 15.99 15.45
CA ARG A 279 -8.89 15.95 16.89
C ARG A 279 -10.00 15.31 17.72
N VAL A 280 -11.27 15.65 17.48
CA VAL A 280 -12.41 15.07 18.19
C VAL A 280 -12.57 13.57 17.90
N GLU A 281 -12.39 13.15 16.65
CA GLU A 281 -12.44 11.72 16.30
C GLU A 281 -11.35 10.91 16.98
N TYR A 282 -10.13 11.44 17.02
CA TYR A 282 -9.02 10.84 17.75
C TYR A 282 -9.30 10.74 19.26
N LEU A 283 -9.75 11.83 19.88
CA LEU A 283 -10.14 11.87 21.29
C LEU A 283 -11.20 10.81 21.61
N TYR A 284 -12.25 10.71 20.78
CA TYR A 284 -13.34 9.77 20.99
C TYR A 284 -12.88 8.33 20.78
N LYS A 285 -11.97 8.08 19.83
CA LYS A 285 -11.36 6.74 19.62
C LYS A 285 -10.65 6.28 20.89
N ILE A 286 -9.84 7.15 21.51
CA ILE A 286 -9.11 6.86 22.75
C ILE A 286 -10.08 6.64 23.91
N CYS A 287 -11.06 7.53 24.11
CA CYS A 287 -12.05 7.39 25.18
C CYS A 287 -12.80 6.05 25.08
N ASN A 288 -13.30 5.70 23.89
CA ASN A 288 -14.03 4.45 23.67
C ASN A 288 -13.17 3.21 23.91
N LYS A 289 -11.90 3.20 23.44
CA LYS A 289 -10.97 2.08 23.67
C LYS A 289 -10.67 1.86 25.15
N ASN A 290 -10.68 2.93 25.94
CA ASN A 290 -10.43 2.90 27.38
C ASN A 290 -11.71 2.79 28.22
N GLY A 291 -12.82 2.34 27.63
CA GLY A 291 -14.07 2.07 28.35
C GLY A 291 -14.99 3.27 28.58
N LEU A 292 -14.55 4.50 28.27
CA LEU A 292 -15.40 5.69 28.32
C LEU A 292 -16.22 5.79 27.03
N GLN A 293 -17.34 5.07 27.00
CA GLN A 293 -18.24 5.04 25.84
C GLN A 293 -18.89 6.41 25.62
N VAL A 294 -18.40 7.15 24.62
CA VAL A 294 -18.83 8.52 24.33
C VAL A 294 -19.96 8.57 23.31
N ASP A 295 -20.92 9.48 23.52
CA ASP A 295 -22.01 9.69 22.56
C ASP A 295 -21.51 10.44 21.31
N GLY A 296 -21.54 9.73 20.17
CA GLY A 296 -21.12 10.25 18.87
C GLY A 296 -21.90 11.48 18.38
N GLN A 297 -23.09 11.77 18.93
CA GLN A 297 -23.85 12.98 18.59
C GLN A 297 -23.21 14.27 19.14
N ASN A 298 -22.29 14.15 20.09
CA ASN A 298 -21.63 15.28 20.75
C ASN A 298 -20.38 15.80 20.03
N LYS A 299 -20.04 15.24 18.86
CA LYS A 299 -18.94 15.72 18.00
C LYS A 299 -19.11 17.14 17.44
N ASN A 300 -20.26 17.78 17.66
CA ASN A 300 -20.57 19.09 17.09
C ASN A 300 -19.97 20.23 17.93
N PRO A 301 -19.29 21.22 17.34
CA PRO A 301 -18.66 22.30 18.09
C PRO A 301 -19.65 23.28 18.73
N SER A 302 -20.88 23.38 18.22
CA SER A 302 -21.95 24.22 18.79
C SER A 302 -22.80 23.52 19.86
N ARG A 303 -22.38 22.32 20.30
CA ARG A 303 -23.14 21.47 21.23
C ARG A 303 -23.32 22.15 22.59
N LEU A 304 -24.42 21.80 23.25
CA LEU A 304 -24.77 22.27 24.56
C LEU A 304 -24.24 21.32 25.64
N SER A 305 -23.60 21.87 26.66
CA SER A 305 -23.28 21.22 27.92
C SER A 305 -24.24 21.67 29.02
N ARG A 306 -24.24 21.01 30.18
CA ARG A 306 -25.02 21.48 31.34
C ARG A 306 -24.38 22.69 31.97
N MET A 307 -25.23 23.63 32.41
CA MET A 307 -24.78 24.86 33.05
C MET A 307 -24.56 24.63 34.56
N PRO A 308 -23.35 24.89 35.10
CA PRO A 308 -23.13 24.81 36.53
C PRO A 308 -23.80 25.97 37.26
N GLY A 309 -24.22 25.74 38.50
CA GLY A 309 -24.94 26.72 39.33
C GLY A 309 -26.46 26.58 39.30
N ILE A 310 -27.02 25.65 38.53
CA ILE A 310 -28.47 25.49 38.35
C ILE A 310 -28.96 24.19 38.99
N VAL A 311 -30.16 24.21 39.59
CA VAL A 311 -30.80 23.02 40.17
C VAL A 311 -31.54 22.24 39.08
N ARG A 312 -31.47 20.91 39.15
CA ARG A 312 -32.15 19.97 38.25
C ARG A 312 -32.73 18.79 39.03
N GLY A 313 -34.04 18.80 39.21
CA GLY A 313 -34.75 17.83 40.04
C GLY A 313 -34.29 17.94 41.49
N GLU A 314 -33.82 16.83 42.05
CA GLU A 314 -33.29 16.76 43.42
C GLU A 314 -31.79 17.10 43.51
N HIS A 315 -31.10 17.29 42.38
CA HIS A 315 -29.65 17.48 42.33
C HIS A 315 -29.25 18.86 41.79
N LYS A 316 -28.05 19.29 42.14
CA LYS A 316 -27.39 20.49 41.61
C LYS A 316 -26.57 20.14 40.37
N GLN A 317 -26.62 20.99 39.35
CA GLN A 317 -25.63 21.01 38.28
C GLN A 317 -24.44 21.84 38.77
N PHE A 318 -23.28 21.24 38.92
CA PHE A 318 -22.13 21.92 39.54
C PHE A 318 -20.81 21.57 38.86
N LEU A 319 -19.87 22.49 38.96
CA LEU A 319 -18.49 22.36 38.54
C LEU A 319 -17.77 21.46 39.56
N ILE A 320 -17.34 20.29 39.10
CA ILE A 320 -16.59 19.32 39.90
C ILE A 320 -15.16 19.81 40.10
N ASP A 321 -14.51 20.24 39.02
CA ASP A 321 -13.09 20.63 39.02
C ASP A 321 -12.74 21.38 37.71
N THR A 322 -11.59 22.05 37.67
CA THR A 322 -11.07 22.77 36.49
C THR A 322 -9.60 22.43 36.24
N HIS A 323 -9.16 22.60 34.99
CA HIS A 323 -7.76 22.39 34.59
C HIS A 323 -7.18 21.04 35.02
N ILE A 324 -7.85 19.96 34.61
CA ILE A 324 -7.49 18.59 34.94
C ILE A 324 -6.70 17.97 33.78
N GLY A 325 -5.75 17.09 34.09
CA GLY A 325 -4.95 16.39 33.09
C GLY A 325 -3.85 17.26 32.49
N LYS A 326 -3.47 16.96 31.24
CA LYS A 326 -2.44 17.71 30.53
C LYS A 326 -2.86 19.14 30.22
N THR A 327 -1.87 20.01 30.02
CA THR A 327 -2.12 21.46 29.91
C THR A 327 -2.64 21.89 28.53
N SER A 328 -2.23 21.17 27.47
CA SER A 328 -2.65 21.39 26.09
C SER A 328 -2.96 20.08 25.35
N TRP A 329 -3.59 20.21 24.18
CA TRP A 329 -3.83 19.08 23.28
C TRP A 329 -2.54 18.38 22.86
N GLU A 330 -1.50 19.14 22.48
CA GLU A 330 -0.25 18.60 21.95
C GLU A 330 0.52 17.80 23.00
N GLU A 331 0.53 18.27 24.25
CA GLU A 331 1.14 17.53 25.38
C GLU A 331 0.41 16.21 25.63
N TRP A 332 -0.93 16.22 25.56
CA TRP A 332 -1.75 15.03 25.71
C TRP A 332 -1.57 14.03 24.57
N GLU A 333 -1.60 14.51 23.32
CA GLU A 333 -1.41 13.66 22.13
C GLU A 333 -0.05 12.96 22.18
N THR A 334 1.03 13.71 22.47
CA THR A 334 2.38 13.14 22.62
C THR A 334 2.43 12.09 23.72
N TRP A 335 1.81 12.36 24.87
CA TRP A 335 1.78 11.40 25.99
C TRP A 335 1.03 10.11 25.66
N ILE A 336 -0.10 10.19 24.93
CA ILE A 336 -0.82 9.01 24.44
C ILE A 336 0.04 8.22 23.44
N GLU A 337 0.78 8.91 22.56
CA GLU A 337 1.67 8.25 21.60
C GLU A 337 2.87 7.59 22.28
N ASP A 338 3.46 8.21 23.29
CA ASP A 338 4.61 7.68 24.03
C ASP A 338 4.25 6.46 24.90
N LEU A 339 3.05 6.42 25.49
CA LEU A 339 2.58 5.26 26.25
C LEU A 339 2.24 4.05 25.36
N ASN A 340 2.02 4.30 24.08
CA ASN A 340 1.73 3.28 23.09
C ASN A 340 2.95 3.08 22.20
N ASP A 341 4.11 2.85 22.83
CA ASP A 341 5.39 2.72 22.13
C ASP A 341 5.45 1.50 21.19
N ASP A 342 4.43 0.62 21.24
CA ASP A 342 4.25 -0.56 20.40
C ASP A 342 5.52 -1.45 20.39
N LEU A 343 6.34 -1.38 21.46
CA LEU A 343 7.57 -2.15 21.56
C LEU A 343 7.29 -3.56 22.11
N PRO A 344 8.03 -4.59 21.66
CA PRO A 344 7.93 -5.92 22.24
C PRO A 344 8.26 -5.91 23.73
N GLU A 345 7.52 -6.68 24.52
CA GLU A 345 7.85 -6.90 25.93
C GLU A 345 9.19 -7.62 26.10
N PHE A 346 9.83 -7.44 27.26
CA PHE A 346 11.06 -8.15 27.56
C PHE A 346 10.81 -9.66 27.71
N GLU A 347 11.48 -10.47 26.88
CA GLU A 347 11.44 -11.93 26.98
C GLU A 347 12.50 -12.46 27.96
N SER A 348 12.14 -13.48 28.75
CA SER A 348 13.06 -14.15 29.67
C SER A 348 13.80 -15.29 28.97
N LEU A 349 15.11 -15.13 28.79
CA LEU A 349 15.96 -16.19 28.25
C LEU A 349 15.90 -17.48 29.09
N GLU A 350 15.73 -17.37 30.42
CA GLU A 350 15.60 -18.55 31.28
C GLU A 350 14.36 -19.39 30.93
N GLU A 351 13.26 -18.74 30.59
CA GLU A 351 12.02 -19.42 30.19
C GLU A 351 12.18 -20.09 28.82
N MET A 352 12.80 -19.40 27.87
CA MET A 352 13.09 -19.94 26.53
C MET A 352 14.06 -21.14 26.57
N PHE A 353 14.94 -21.25 27.58
CA PHE A 353 15.81 -22.42 27.75
C PHE A 353 15.08 -23.65 28.31
N LYS A 354 13.88 -23.49 28.88
CA LYS A 354 13.07 -24.62 29.38
C LYS A 354 12.33 -25.31 28.24
N GLU A 355 11.92 -24.55 27.23
CA GLU A 355 11.23 -25.04 26.03
C GLU A 355 11.68 -24.23 24.82
N ASP A 356 12.36 -24.89 23.87
CA ASP A 356 12.86 -24.23 22.67
C ASP A 356 11.67 -23.67 21.86
N PRO A 357 11.65 -22.37 21.56
CA PRO A 357 10.58 -21.79 20.76
C PRO A 357 10.62 -22.35 19.34
N ALA A 358 9.45 -22.52 18.75
CA ALA A 358 9.33 -22.98 17.38
C ALA A 358 9.92 -21.94 16.41
N LEU A 359 10.89 -22.37 15.59
CA LEU A 359 11.41 -21.52 14.51
C LEU A 359 10.32 -21.22 13.48
N ALA A 360 10.39 -20.05 12.86
CA ALA A 360 9.49 -19.70 11.76
C ALA A 360 9.52 -20.79 10.66
N PRO A 361 8.37 -21.22 10.13
CA PRO A 361 8.31 -22.28 9.14
C PRO A 361 9.15 -21.95 7.89
N VAL A 362 9.74 -22.97 7.30
CA VAL A 362 10.50 -22.83 6.04
C VAL A 362 9.54 -22.57 4.88
N LEU A 363 9.88 -21.62 4.01
CA LEU A 363 9.17 -21.37 2.75
C LEU A 363 9.95 -21.89 1.54
N ILE A 364 11.26 -21.63 1.53
CA ILE A 364 12.20 -22.16 0.54
C ILE A 364 13.35 -22.80 1.32
N ASP A 365 13.51 -24.11 1.15
CA ASP A 365 14.46 -24.90 1.91
C ASP A 365 15.90 -24.41 1.72
N GLY A 366 16.61 -24.25 2.84
CA GLY A 366 17.96 -23.70 2.88
C GLY A 366 18.11 -22.23 2.49
N VAL A 367 17.01 -21.50 2.24
CA VAL A 367 17.06 -20.12 1.72
C VAL A 367 16.20 -19.14 2.51
N LEU A 368 14.90 -19.43 2.73
CA LEU A 368 13.96 -18.43 3.25
C LEU A 368 12.90 -19.05 4.19
N ARG A 369 12.71 -18.43 5.37
CA ARG A 369 11.60 -18.71 6.29
C ARG A 369 10.41 -17.77 6.05
N ARG A 370 9.22 -18.18 6.47
CA ARG A 370 8.00 -17.35 6.47
C ARG A 370 8.20 -16.14 7.37
N GLY A 371 7.74 -14.96 6.94
CA GLY A 371 7.92 -13.70 7.66
C GLY A 371 9.28 -13.01 7.43
N HIS A 372 10.19 -13.61 6.67
CA HIS A 372 11.53 -13.05 6.43
C HIS A 372 11.64 -12.35 5.08
N LYS A 373 12.64 -11.49 4.92
CA LYS A 373 12.89 -10.69 3.72
C LYS A 373 13.94 -11.33 2.82
N MET A 374 13.68 -11.33 1.51
CA MET A 374 14.63 -11.80 0.50
C MET A 374 14.85 -10.80 -0.64
N LEU A 375 16.11 -10.58 -1.00
CA LEU A 375 16.52 -9.76 -2.13
C LEU A 375 17.16 -10.62 -3.23
N ILE A 376 16.69 -10.46 -4.47
CA ILE A 376 17.39 -10.95 -5.67
C ILE A 376 18.09 -9.80 -6.38
N ALA A 377 19.42 -9.82 -6.38
CA ALA A 377 20.27 -8.86 -7.07
C ALA A 377 20.82 -9.43 -8.37
N GLY A 378 21.08 -8.56 -9.35
CA GLY A 378 21.64 -8.97 -10.63
C GLY A 378 21.68 -7.82 -11.64
N PRO A 379 22.48 -7.92 -12.71
CA PRO A 379 22.54 -6.88 -13.73
C PRO A 379 21.22 -6.77 -14.52
N SER A 380 21.12 -5.73 -15.34
CA SER A 380 19.99 -5.61 -16.27
C SER A 380 19.96 -6.79 -17.23
N LYS A 381 18.76 -7.27 -17.56
CA LYS A 381 18.53 -8.45 -18.44
C LYS A 381 19.01 -9.81 -17.90
N ALA A 382 19.35 -9.90 -16.62
CA ALA A 382 19.72 -11.15 -15.94
C ALA A 382 18.57 -12.15 -15.71
N GLY A 383 17.42 -11.98 -16.35
CA GLY A 383 16.27 -12.86 -16.10
C GLY A 383 15.58 -12.71 -14.74
N LYS A 384 15.97 -11.76 -13.86
CA LYS A 384 15.40 -11.60 -12.49
C LYS A 384 13.87 -11.70 -12.41
N SER A 385 13.13 -10.98 -13.25
CA SER A 385 11.66 -11.06 -13.25
C SER A 385 11.14 -12.46 -13.61
N PHE A 386 11.84 -13.18 -14.50
CA PHE A 386 11.53 -14.58 -14.80
C PHE A 386 11.85 -15.48 -13.60
N ALA A 387 13.01 -15.30 -12.96
CA ALA A 387 13.36 -16.03 -11.74
C ALA A 387 12.33 -15.82 -10.61
N LEU A 388 11.82 -14.60 -10.44
CA LEU A 388 10.75 -14.28 -9.49
C LEU A 388 9.42 -14.95 -9.88
N MET A 389 9.03 -14.94 -11.15
CA MET A 389 7.81 -15.61 -11.63
C MET A 389 7.91 -17.14 -11.52
N GLU A 390 9.07 -17.72 -11.81
CA GLU A 390 9.38 -19.14 -11.61
C GLU A 390 9.28 -19.49 -10.12
N MET A 391 9.77 -18.64 -9.22
CA MET A 391 9.62 -18.83 -7.77
C MET A 391 8.16 -18.73 -7.31
N CYS A 392 7.37 -17.79 -7.85
CA CYS A 392 5.92 -17.73 -7.58
C CYS A 392 5.24 -19.06 -7.91
N ILE A 393 5.57 -19.64 -9.07
CA ILE A 393 5.01 -20.92 -9.52
C ILE A 393 5.52 -22.05 -8.62
N ALA A 394 6.81 -22.06 -8.29
CA ALA A 394 7.41 -23.07 -7.44
C ALA A 394 6.78 -23.13 -6.04
N ILE A 395 6.58 -21.98 -5.40
CA ILE A 395 5.88 -21.87 -4.11
C ILE A 395 4.39 -22.24 -4.25
N ALA A 396 3.72 -21.79 -5.31
CA ALA A 396 2.29 -22.06 -5.48
C ALA A 396 1.99 -23.55 -5.66
N GLU A 397 2.83 -24.25 -6.43
CA GLU A 397 2.69 -25.67 -6.76
C GLU A 397 3.42 -26.59 -5.76
N GLY A 398 4.33 -26.06 -4.94
CA GLY A 398 5.15 -26.84 -4.00
C GLY A 398 6.22 -27.69 -4.71
N ILE A 399 6.89 -27.12 -5.71
CA ILE A 399 7.92 -27.79 -6.51
C ILE A 399 9.29 -27.10 -6.32
N PRO A 400 10.41 -27.74 -6.66
CA PRO A 400 11.72 -27.13 -6.50
C PRO A 400 11.93 -25.89 -7.38
N TRP A 401 12.54 -24.86 -6.82
CA TRP A 401 13.03 -23.67 -7.52
C TRP A 401 14.57 -23.67 -7.51
N PHE A 402 15.21 -23.78 -8.67
CA PHE A 402 16.67 -23.88 -8.81
C PHE A 402 17.32 -25.00 -7.96
N GLY A 403 16.56 -26.06 -7.69
CA GLY A 403 16.97 -27.18 -6.83
C GLY A 403 16.63 -27.02 -5.34
N PHE A 404 16.15 -25.84 -4.91
CA PHE A 404 15.66 -25.62 -3.56
C PHE A 404 14.19 -26.03 -3.45
N ASN A 405 13.85 -26.90 -2.50
CA ASN A 405 12.47 -27.34 -2.30
C ASN A 405 11.62 -26.17 -1.77
N CYS A 406 10.46 -25.93 -2.39
CA CYS A 406 9.52 -24.93 -1.93
C CYS A 406 8.33 -25.57 -1.21
N GLU A 407 7.96 -25.00 -0.06
CA GLU A 407 6.71 -25.35 0.60
C GLU A 407 5.53 -24.73 -0.14
N ARG A 408 4.43 -25.48 -0.22
CA ARG A 408 3.23 -24.99 -0.94
C ARG A 408 2.62 -23.80 -0.19
N GLY A 409 2.43 -22.68 -0.90
CA GLY A 409 1.91 -21.45 -0.29
C GLY A 409 1.19 -20.51 -1.25
N LYS A 410 0.48 -19.53 -0.68
CA LYS A 410 -0.16 -18.43 -1.43
C LYS A 410 0.84 -17.31 -1.68
N VAL A 411 0.93 -16.84 -2.92
CA VAL A 411 1.89 -15.82 -3.34
C VAL A 411 1.18 -14.63 -3.98
N LEU A 412 1.54 -13.43 -3.55
CA LEU A 412 1.13 -12.18 -4.19
C LEU A 412 2.28 -11.63 -5.02
N TYR A 413 2.12 -11.53 -6.33
CA TYR A 413 3.07 -10.89 -7.24
C TYR A 413 2.61 -9.47 -7.60
N ILE A 414 3.33 -8.46 -7.11
CA ILE A 414 3.08 -7.05 -7.37
C ILE A 414 3.88 -6.62 -8.61
N ASN A 415 3.18 -6.51 -9.73
CA ASN A 415 3.73 -6.13 -11.01
C ASN A 415 3.78 -4.60 -11.16
N MET A 416 4.95 -4.00 -11.02
CA MET A 416 5.12 -2.54 -11.06
C MET A 416 5.44 -1.99 -12.47
N GLU A 417 5.96 -2.82 -13.37
CA GLU A 417 6.52 -2.35 -14.65
C GLU A 417 5.82 -2.91 -15.89
N LEU A 418 5.41 -4.18 -15.87
CA LEU A 418 4.95 -4.87 -17.07
C LEU A 418 3.48 -4.57 -17.38
N ASP A 419 3.17 -4.54 -18.66
CA ASP A 419 1.78 -4.55 -19.11
C ASP A 419 1.06 -5.83 -18.63
N ARG A 420 -0.22 -5.71 -18.25
CA ARG A 420 -0.99 -6.83 -17.66
C ARG A 420 -1.04 -8.07 -18.58
N PRO A 421 -1.45 -7.96 -19.85
CA PRO A 421 -1.35 -9.05 -20.82
C PRO A 421 0.05 -9.67 -20.93
N SER A 422 1.10 -8.84 -20.88
CA SER A 422 2.48 -9.32 -20.97
C SER A 422 2.89 -10.13 -19.74
N ALA A 423 2.52 -9.69 -18.53
CA ALA A 423 2.75 -10.43 -17.30
C ALA A 423 2.03 -11.79 -17.33
N TYR A 424 0.74 -11.79 -17.71
CA TYR A 424 -0.04 -13.02 -17.85
C TYR A 424 0.59 -14.00 -18.86
N LYS A 425 1.01 -13.50 -20.02
CA LYS A 425 1.65 -14.32 -21.06
C LYS A 425 2.96 -14.94 -20.54
N ARG A 426 3.77 -14.21 -19.79
CA ARG A 426 4.99 -14.76 -19.18
C ARG A 426 4.71 -15.89 -18.21
N PHE A 427 3.76 -15.73 -17.28
CA PHE A 427 3.38 -16.82 -16.38
C PHE A 427 2.96 -18.08 -17.16
N LYS A 428 2.15 -17.89 -18.22
CA LYS A 428 1.72 -19.00 -19.08
C LYS A 428 2.90 -19.67 -19.79
N ASP A 429 3.82 -18.88 -20.35
CA ASP A 429 4.99 -19.40 -21.07
C ASP A 429 5.96 -20.13 -20.11
N ILE A 430 6.08 -19.66 -18.86
CA ILE A 430 6.86 -20.32 -17.81
C ILE A 430 6.23 -21.67 -17.44
N TYR A 431 4.92 -21.72 -17.14
CA TYR A 431 4.22 -22.99 -16.87
C TYR A 431 4.41 -24.01 -18.01
N GLN A 432 4.26 -23.56 -19.25
CA GLN A 432 4.46 -24.39 -20.43
C GLN A 432 5.91 -24.87 -20.56
N GLY A 433 6.88 -23.97 -20.33
CA GLY A 433 8.30 -24.31 -20.38
C GLY A 433 8.72 -25.30 -19.29
N MET A 434 8.17 -25.15 -18.07
CA MET A 434 8.48 -26.04 -16.94
C MET A 434 7.80 -27.41 -17.08
N ASN A 435 6.85 -27.53 -18.02
CA ASN A 435 6.02 -28.72 -18.20
C ASN A 435 5.27 -29.12 -16.91
N VAL A 436 4.81 -28.12 -16.16
CA VAL A 436 4.09 -28.30 -14.89
C VAL A 436 2.60 -28.05 -15.11
N PRO A 437 1.70 -28.97 -14.69
CA PRO A 437 0.27 -28.72 -14.73
C PRO A 437 -0.11 -27.66 -13.68
N PRO A 438 -0.93 -26.65 -14.02
CA PRO A 438 -1.29 -25.55 -13.13
C PRO A 438 -2.36 -25.96 -12.11
N ASN A 439 -2.06 -26.92 -11.25
CA ASN A 439 -3.00 -27.52 -10.29
C ASN A 439 -3.36 -26.56 -9.15
N HIS A 440 -2.47 -25.63 -8.81
CA HIS A 440 -2.61 -24.68 -7.72
C HIS A 440 -2.48 -23.22 -8.16
N LEU A 441 -2.81 -22.93 -9.43
CA LEU A 441 -2.78 -21.56 -9.98
C LEU A 441 -3.56 -20.54 -9.13
N LYS A 442 -4.62 -20.98 -8.44
CA LYS A 442 -5.42 -20.16 -7.49
C LYS A 442 -4.60 -19.57 -6.33
N ASN A 443 -3.43 -20.15 -6.03
CA ASN A 443 -2.53 -19.67 -5.00
C ASN A 443 -1.69 -18.47 -5.47
N ILE A 444 -1.70 -18.13 -6.76
CA ILE A 444 -0.97 -16.98 -7.30
C ILE A 444 -1.97 -15.84 -7.52
N SER A 445 -1.78 -14.74 -6.79
CA SER A 445 -2.48 -13.47 -7.02
C SER A 445 -1.54 -12.45 -7.67
N ILE A 446 -2.03 -11.69 -8.64
CA ILE A 446 -1.24 -10.65 -9.32
C ILE A 446 -1.88 -9.28 -9.08
N TRP A 447 -1.13 -8.36 -8.48
CA TRP A 447 -1.53 -6.97 -8.35
C TRP A 447 -0.79 -6.10 -9.39
N ASN A 448 -1.49 -5.67 -10.43
CA ASN A 448 -0.93 -4.86 -11.50
C ASN A 448 -0.93 -3.37 -11.13
N MET A 449 0.25 -2.81 -10.90
CA MET A 449 0.47 -1.43 -10.42
C MET A 449 1.10 -0.52 -11.46
N ARG A 450 1.40 -1.02 -12.67
CA ARG A 450 1.88 -0.19 -13.79
C ARG A 450 0.91 0.97 -14.03
N GLY A 451 1.45 2.20 -14.04
CA GLY A 451 0.67 3.43 -14.21
C GLY A 451 0.00 3.96 -12.93
N HIS A 452 0.06 3.21 -11.82
CA HIS A 452 -0.51 3.56 -10.52
C HIS A 452 0.57 3.54 -9.42
N SER A 453 1.82 3.78 -9.80
CA SER A 453 2.97 3.72 -8.90
C SER A 453 2.82 4.76 -7.80
N ILE A 454 2.84 4.31 -6.56
CA ILE A 454 2.88 5.16 -5.37
C ILE A 454 4.11 4.83 -4.54
N PRO A 455 4.62 5.80 -3.76
CA PRO A 455 5.64 5.57 -2.75
C PRO A 455 5.31 4.40 -1.80
N MET A 456 6.35 3.71 -1.32
CA MET A 456 6.19 2.54 -0.45
C MET A 456 5.49 2.85 0.87
N ASP A 457 5.77 3.99 1.50
CA ASP A 457 5.11 4.47 2.73
C ASP A 457 3.58 4.57 2.56
N LYS A 458 3.10 4.95 1.37
CA LYS A 458 1.67 4.98 1.02
C LYS A 458 1.11 3.64 0.55
N LEU A 459 1.98 2.77 0.04
CA LEU A 459 1.59 1.43 -0.44
C LEU A 459 1.41 0.46 0.72
N THR A 460 2.28 0.50 1.73
CA THR A 460 2.32 -0.42 2.88
C THR A 460 0.96 -0.59 3.57
N PRO A 461 0.25 0.48 3.98
CA PRO A 461 -1.04 0.31 4.66
C PRO A 461 -2.11 -0.31 3.76
N LYS A 462 -2.10 0.03 2.47
CA LYS A 462 -3.04 -0.51 1.48
C LYS A 462 -2.75 -1.98 1.18
N LEU A 463 -1.47 -2.34 1.13
CA LEU A 463 -1.02 -3.71 0.95
C LEU A 463 -1.44 -4.56 2.14
N ILE A 464 -1.12 -4.14 3.37
CA ILE A 464 -1.50 -4.86 4.60
C ILE A 464 -3.02 -5.09 4.62
N ARG A 465 -3.83 -4.03 4.49
CA ARG A 465 -5.29 -4.12 4.51
C ARG A 465 -5.86 -5.10 3.47
N ARG A 466 -5.28 -5.17 2.27
CA ARG A 466 -5.74 -6.07 1.19
C ARG A 466 -5.25 -7.50 1.37
N ALA A 467 -4.01 -7.67 1.84
CA ALA A 467 -3.35 -8.95 1.98
C ALA A 467 -3.79 -9.72 3.23
N GLN A 468 -4.21 -9.02 4.29
CA GLN A 468 -4.57 -9.61 5.58
C GLN A 468 -5.71 -10.64 5.47
N LYS A 469 -6.69 -10.41 4.59
CA LYS A 469 -7.81 -11.35 4.35
C LYS A 469 -7.39 -12.61 3.58
N GLU A 470 -6.42 -12.47 2.68
CA GLU A 470 -6.02 -13.55 1.78
C GLU A 470 -4.99 -14.50 2.40
N LYS A 471 -4.26 -14.03 3.43
CA LYS A 471 -3.19 -14.75 4.13
C LYS A 471 -2.12 -15.26 3.15
N PHE A 472 -1.42 -14.33 2.52
CA PHE A 472 -0.29 -14.66 1.64
C PHE A 472 0.91 -15.12 2.47
N ASP A 473 1.62 -16.11 1.95
CA ASP A 473 2.86 -16.63 2.52
C ASP A 473 4.09 -15.90 1.98
N ALA A 474 3.97 -15.37 0.76
CA ALA A 474 4.97 -14.52 0.14
C ALA A 474 4.35 -13.34 -0.63
N VAL A 475 4.95 -12.16 -0.49
CA VAL A 475 4.67 -10.98 -1.30
C VAL A 475 5.92 -10.64 -2.11
N ILE A 476 5.80 -10.66 -3.43
CA ILE A 476 6.89 -10.38 -4.37
C ILE A 476 6.69 -9.02 -5.04
N ILE A 477 7.68 -8.13 -4.95
CA ILE A 477 7.65 -6.78 -5.54
C ILE A 477 8.66 -6.71 -6.70
N ASP A 478 8.16 -6.49 -7.91
CA ASP A 478 8.98 -6.49 -9.13
C ASP A 478 8.70 -5.29 -10.06
N PRO A 479 9.64 -4.35 -10.25
CA PRO A 479 10.88 -4.10 -9.47
C PRO A 479 10.71 -2.99 -8.41
N ILE A 480 11.62 -2.94 -7.43
CA ILE A 480 11.52 -1.99 -6.30
C ILE A 480 11.73 -0.53 -6.66
N TYR A 481 12.48 -0.22 -7.73
CA TYR A 481 12.80 1.17 -8.08
C TYR A 481 11.55 2.00 -8.41
N LYS A 482 10.40 1.35 -8.70
CA LYS A 482 9.12 2.01 -8.97
C LYS A 482 8.42 2.51 -7.71
N VAL A 483 8.68 1.89 -6.56
CA VAL A 483 8.13 2.31 -5.26
C VAL A 483 9.15 3.09 -4.43
N LEU A 484 10.40 3.14 -4.89
CA LEU A 484 11.49 3.85 -4.23
C LEU A 484 11.28 5.36 -4.33
N THR A 485 11.21 6.01 -3.17
CA THR A 485 11.19 7.47 -3.07
C THR A 485 12.51 7.96 -2.53
N GLY A 486 13.12 8.89 -3.27
CA GLY A 486 14.35 9.54 -2.82
C GLY A 486 15.62 9.03 -3.51
N SER A 487 16.76 9.33 -2.92
CA SER A 487 18.09 8.95 -3.45
C SER A 487 18.49 7.57 -2.95
N GLU A 488 18.74 6.62 -3.84
CA GLU A 488 19.27 5.28 -3.49
C GLU A 488 20.59 5.33 -2.71
N ASN A 489 21.32 6.45 -2.79
CA ASN A 489 22.60 6.68 -2.12
C ASN A 489 22.44 7.25 -0.70
N ASP A 490 21.24 7.67 -0.30
CA ASP A 490 20.97 8.20 1.04
C ASP A 490 20.57 7.05 1.98
N ALA A 491 21.43 6.75 2.94
CA ALA A 491 21.22 5.65 3.88
C ALA A 491 19.98 5.86 4.77
N GLU A 492 19.65 7.09 5.14
CA GLU A 492 18.49 7.39 5.99
C GLU A 492 17.18 7.15 5.22
N GLN A 493 17.12 7.64 3.99
CA GLN A 493 15.95 7.42 3.11
C GLN A 493 15.78 5.94 2.81
N MET A 494 16.89 5.23 2.63
CA MET A 494 16.83 3.80 2.36
C MET A 494 16.41 2.97 3.57
N ALA A 495 16.84 3.34 4.79
CA ALA A 495 16.38 2.69 6.01
C ALA A 495 14.86 2.91 6.20
N LYS A 496 14.36 4.14 6.04
CA LYS A 496 12.91 4.42 6.09
C LYS A 496 12.14 3.61 5.05
N PHE A 497 12.70 3.44 3.87
CA PHE A 497 12.10 2.62 2.82
C PHE A 497 12.06 1.14 3.21
N THR A 498 13.15 0.54 3.67
CA THR A 498 13.17 -0.89 4.00
C THR A 498 12.38 -1.24 5.25
N ASN A 499 12.28 -0.33 6.22
CA ASN A 499 11.39 -0.49 7.39
C ASN A 499 9.92 -0.72 7.00
N ASN A 500 9.49 -0.29 5.80
CA ASN A 500 8.15 -0.61 5.32
C ASN A 500 8.00 -2.10 5.00
N PHE A 501 9.04 -2.78 4.54
CA PHE A 501 9.01 -4.22 4.32
C PHE A 501 8.95 -4.98 5.64
N ASP A 502 9.64 -4.49 6.68
CA ASP A 502 9.53 -5.04 8.04
C ASP A 502 8.11 -4.95 8.56
N LYS A 503 7.44 -3.80 8.37
CA LYS A 503 6.02 -3.63 8.71
C LYS A 503 5.13 -4.63 7.97
N VAL A 504 5.32 -4.80 6.66
CA VAL A 504 4.53 -5.78 5.88
C VAL A 504 4.76 -7.20 6.40
N ALA A 505 6.01 -7.56 6.69
CA ALA A 505 6.37 -8.89 7.16
C ALA A 505 5.82 -9.18 8.57
N ALA A 506 5.96 -8.24 9.50
CA ALA A 506 5.48 -8.34 10.87
C ALA A 506 3.95 -8.43 10.95
N GLU A 507 3.24 -7.54 10.23
CA GLU A 507 1.78 -7.44 10.31
C GLU A 507 1.04 -8.58 9.61
N LEU A 508 1.63 -9.15 8.56
CA LEU A 508 0.99 -10.21 7.76
C LEU A 508 1.56 -11.61 8.06
N GLY A 509 2.70 -11.70 8.74
CA GLY A 509 3.47 -12.96 8.85
C GLY A 509 3.96 -13.49 7.50
N THR A 510 4.01 -12.65 6.46
CA THR A 510 4.37 -13.04 5.09
C THR A 510 5.85 -12.80 4.83
N SER A 511 6.49 -13.64 4.03
CA SER A 511 7.81 -13.30 3.49
C SER A 511 7.70 -12.16 2.46
N VAL A 512 8.64 -11.23 2.48
CA VAL A 512 8.70 -10.12 1.50
C VAL A 512 9.90 -10.30 0.59
N ILE A 513 9.64 -10.48 -0.70
CA ILE A 513 10.65 -10.82 -1.71
C ILE A 513 10.71 -9.70 -2.74
N TYR A 514 11.90 -9.28 -3.13
CA TYR A 514 12.03 -8.21 -4.10
C TYR A 514 13.32 -8.29 -4.91
N CYS A 515 13.38 -7.57 -6.04
CA CYS A 515 14.57 -7.53 -6.88
C CYS A 515 15.20 -6.14 -6.97
N HIS A 516 16.54 -6.11 -7.09
CA HIS A 516 17.33 -4.89 -7.26
C HIS A 516 18.36 -5.06 -8.38
N HIS A 517 18.75 -3.94 -8.99
CA HIS A 517 19.79 -3.93 -10.02
C HIS A 517 21.18 -3.75 -9.40
N HIS A 518 22.20 -4.36 -9.99
CA HIS A 518 23.59 -4.03 -9.64
C HIS A 518 23.90 -2.56 -9.91
N SER A 519 24.79 -1.99 -9.08
CA SER A 519 25.33 -0.65 -9.32
C SER A 519 26.13 -0.58 -10.64
N LYS A 520 26.16 0.58 -11.30
CA LYS A 520 26.87 0.77 -12.58
C LYS A 520 28.37 0.48 -12.42
N GLY A 521 28.95 -0.37 -13.27
CA GLY A 521 30.39 -0.68 -13.30
C GLY A 521 30.70 -2.17 -13.55
N ALA A 522 31.97 -2.54 -13.67
CA ALA A 522 32.40 -3.94 -13.73
C ALA A 522 32.34 -4.56 -12.32
N GLN A 523 31.30 -5.35 -12.06
CA GLN A 523 30.99 -5.87 -10.74
C GLN A 523 31.53 -7.29 -10.48
N GLY A 524 31.94 -8.04 -11.52
CA GLY A 524 32.28 -9.47 -11.41
C GLY A 524 33.37 -9.85 -10.39
N GLY A 525 34.23 -8.90 -9.96
CA GLY A 525 35.28 -9.12 -8.95
C GLY A 525 34.96 -8.64 -7.54
N LYS A 526 33.74 -8.15 -7.26
CA LYS A 526 33.34 -7.66 -5.93
C LYS A 526 32.50 -8.68 -5.17
N SER A 527 32.43 -8.53 -3.84
CA SER A 527 31.58 -9.36 -2.99
C SER A 527 30.09 -9.13 -3.30
N SER A 528 29.23 -10.13 -3.09
CA SER A 528 27.78 -10.05 -3.34
C SER A 528 27.11 -8.82 -2.69
N MET A 529 27.53 -8.47 -1.47
CA MET A 529 27.06 -7.29 -0.74
C MET A 529 27.44 -5.98 -1.45
N ASP A 530 28.67 -5.88 -1.97
CA ASP A 530 29.18 -4.67 -2.66
C ASP A 530 28.60 -4.50 -4.07
N ARG A 531 28.19 -5.60 -4.72
CA ARG A 531 27.57 -5.58 -6.06
C ARG A 531 26.14 -5.05 -6.03
N SER A 532 25.44 -5.32 -4.93
CA SER A 532 24.02 -5.01 -4.74
C SER A 532 23.76 -3.58 -4.25
N SER A 533 24.79 -2.82 -3.85
CA SER A 533 24.63 -1.52 -3.19
C SER A 533 24.62 -0.31 -4.14
N GLY A 534 23.52 0.44 -4.14
CA GLY A 534 23.51 1.91 -4.33
C GLY A 534 23.85 2.64 -3.02
N SER A 535 23.29 2.16 -1.89
CA SER A 535 23.72 2.43 -0.51
C SER A 535 23.93 1.11 0.25
N GLY A 536 24.80 1.11 1.27
CA GLY A 536 25.11 -0.09 2.06
C GLY A 536 23.96 -0.63 2.93
N VAL A 537 22.75 -0.04 2.86
CA VAL A 537 21.55 -0.46 3.60
C VAL A 537 20.90 -1.67 2.93
N PHE A 538 20.76 -1.66 1.60
CA PHE A 538 20.14 -2.77 0.86
C PHE A 538 20.86 -4.12 1.00
N ALA A 539 22.17 -4.09 1.25
CA ALA A 539 22.96 -5.30 1.48
C ALA A 539 22.87 -5.82 2.93
N ARG A 540 22.28 -5.04 3.86
CA ARG A 540 22.21 -5.33 5.30
C ARG A 540 20.79 -5.38 5.84
N ASP A 541 19.80 -5.14 5.01
CA ASP A 541 18.39 -5.18 5.41
C ASP A 541 17.75 -6.57 5.26
N PRO A 542 17.92 -7.31 4.13
CA PRO A 542 17.31 -8.62 3.93
C PRO A 542 17.92 -9.72 4.80
N ASP A 543 17.13 -10.75 5.10
CA ASP A 543 17.58 -11.98 5.77
C ASP A 543 18.28 -12.93 4.81
N ALA A 544 17.87 -12.90 3.54
CA ALA A 544 18.45 -13.66 2.44
C ALA A 544 18.75 -12.76 1.24
N ILE A 545 19.98 -12.80 0.75
CA ILE A 545 20.41 -12.11 -0.48
C ILE A 545 20.87 -13.15 -1.49
N LEU A 546 20.21 -13.19 -2.64
CA LEU A 546 20.55 -14.04 -3.78
C LEU A 546 21.11 -13.17 -4.90
N ASP A 547 22.32 -13.45 -5.35
CA ASP A 547 23.04 -12.65 -6.32
C ASP A 547 23.28 -13.42 -7.61
N LEU A 548 22.71 -12.91 -8.72
CA LEU A 548 22.86 -13.45 -10.06
C LEU A 548 24.05 -12.79 -10.77
N ILE A 549 25.06 -13.61 -11.05
CA ILE A 549 26.32 -13.20 -11.63
C ILE A 549 26.45 -13.78 -13.04
N GLU A 550 26.67 -12.94 -14.04
CA GLU A 550 26.84 -13.41 -15.43
C GLU A 550 28.19 -14.13 -15.57
N LEU A 551 28.20 -15.27 -16.26
CA LEU A 551 29.41 -16.06 -16.56
C LEU A 551 29.83 -15.86 -18.03
N GLU A 552 31.14 -15.73 -18.29
CA GLU A 552 31.65 -15.57 -19.65
C GLU A 552 31.64 -16.92 -20.39
N VAL A 553 30.63 -17.12 -21.24
CA VAL A 553 30.52 -18.34 -22.07
C VAL A 553 31.48 -18.28 -23.25
N THR A 554 32.48 -19.14 -23.26
CA THR A 554 33.48 -19.23 -24.34
C THR A 554 32.86 -19.69 -25.67
N ASP A 555 33.45 -19.28 -26.80
CA ASP A 555 32.99 -19.69 -28.14
C ASP A 555 33.02 -21.22 -28.32
N SER A 556 33.99 -21.90 -27.69
CA SER A 556 34.08 -23.36 -27.70
C SER A 556 32.88 -23.99 -26.99
N LEU A 557 32.54 -23.49 -25.79
CA LEU A 557 31.39 -23.97 -25.04
C LEU A 557 30.08 -23.67 -25.78
N ARG A 558 29.95 -22.50 -26.42
CA ARG A 558 28.78 -22.18 -27.26
C ARG A 558 28.62 -23.18 -28.41
N LYS A 559 29.69 -23.53 -29.11
CA LYS A 559 29.66 -24.53 -30.18
C LYS A 559 29.29 -25.92 -29.67
N GLN A 560 29.78 -26.30 -28.49
CA GLN A 560 29.43 -27.57 -27.86
C GLN A 560 27.95 -27.62 -27.47
N GLN A 561 27.41 -26.54 -26.91
CA GLN A 561 25.99 -26.43 -26.60
C GLN A 561 25.13 -26.43 -27.86
N ASP A 562 25.56 -25.77 -28.93
CA ASP A 562 24.88 -25.80 -30.23
C ASP A 562 24.82 -27.24 -30.78
N ALA A 563 25.97 -27.93 -30.82
CA ALA A 563 26.01 -29.33 -31.27
C ALA A 563 25.12 -30.25 -30.43
N ARG A 564 25.12 -30.09 -29.10
CA ARG A 564 24.26 -30.87 -28.20
C ARG A 564 22.78 -30.59 -28.44
N ALA A 565 22.40 -29.33 -28.60
CA ALA A 565 21.01 -28.94 -28.89
C ALA A 565 20.54 -29.48 -30.23
N VAL A 566 21.38 -29.44 -31.27
CA VAL A 566 21.10 -30.02 -32.59
C VAL A 566 20.87 -31.54 -32.48
N ALA A 567 21.75 -32.26 -31.80
CA ALA A 567 21.62 -33.70 -31.60
C ALA A 567 20.32 -34.08 -30.87
N ASN A 568 20.03 -33.38 -29.76
CA ASN A 568 18.80 -33.57 -28.98
C ASN A 568 17.54 -33.24 -29.79
N PHE A 569 17.58 -32.20 -30.62
CA PHE A 569 16.46 -31.83 -31.48
C PHE A 569 16.15 -32.93 -32.50
N TYR A 570 17.17 -33.48 -33.16
CA TYR A 570 16.98 -34.61 -34.06
C TYR A 570 16.47 -35.86 -33.35
N ALA A 571 16.99 -36.15 -32.15
CA ALA A 571 16.52 -37.27 -31.34
C ALA A 571 15.05 -37.13 -30.96
N ALA A 572 14.62 -35.92 -30.54
CA ALA A 572 13.22 -35.63 -30.21
C ALA A 572 12.32 -35.79 -31.44
N LYS A 573 12.73 -35.28 -32.61
CA LYS A 573 11.97 -35.46 -33.85
C LYS A 573 11.80 -36.91 -34.25
N ILE A 574 12.88 -37.70 -34.19
CA ILE A 574 12.81 -39.15 -34.43
C ILE A 574 11.88 -39.81 -33.42
N ARG A 575 12.00 -39.49 -32.13
CA ARG A 575 11.14 -40.07 -31.09
C ARG A 575 9.66 -39.78 -31.32
N ASP A 576 9.32 -38.55 -31.66
CA ASP A 576 7.94 -38.10 -31.73
C ASP A 576 7.24 -38.57 -33.02
N GLU A 577 7.96 -38.63 -34.15
CA GLU A 577 7.39 -38.98 -35.45
C GLU A 577 7.70 -40.44 -35.89
N LYS A 578 8.79 -41.05 -35.40
CA LYS A 578 9.22 -42.44 -35.70
C LYS A 578 9.90 -43.13 -34.50
N PRO A 579 9.17 -43.38 -33.41
CA PRO A 579 9.73 -43.96 -32.18
C PRO A 579 10.40 -45.32 -32.40
N GLU A 580 9.90 -46.11 -33.36
CA GLU A 580 10.42 -47.44 -33.73
C GLU A 580 11.93 -47.42 -34.07
N TYR A 581 12.40 -46.31 -34.67
CA TYR A 581 13.77 -46.17 -35.16
C TYR A 581 14.78 -45.83 -34.05
N LEU A 582 14.33 -45.44 -32.86
CA LEU A 582 15.23 -45.10 -31.75
C LEU A 582 16.15 -46.24 -31.34
N ASN A 583 15.69 -47.49 -31.49
CA ASN A 583 16.46 -48.69 -31.15
C ASN A 583 17.67 -48.92 -32.08
N GLU A 584 17.68 -48.27 -33.25
CA GLU A 584 18.74 -48.35 -34.25
C GLU A 584 19.86 -47.31 -34.03
N ILE A 585 19.71 -46.43 -33.03
CA ILE A 585 20.67 -45.35 -32.73
C ILE A 585 21.59 -45.80 -31.59
N GLY A 586 22.90 -45.79 -31.81
CA GLY A 586 23.89 -46.08 -30.78
C GLY A 586 23.90 -45.00 -29.69
N GLN A 587 24.24 -45.36 -28.46
CA GLN A 587 24.29 -44.40 -27.34
C GLN A 587 25.26 -43.23 -27.59
N ASP A 588 26.39 -43.50 -28.25
CA ASP A 588 27.39 -42.47 -28.58
C ASP A 588 26.90 -41.52 -29.69
N ASP A 589 26.03 -42.01 -30.58
CA ASP A 589 25.52 -41.21 -31.70
C ASP A 589 24.62 -40.08 -31.22
N PHE A 590 23.87 -40.29 -30.13
CA PHE A 590 23.06 -39.25 -29.48
C PHE A 590 23.88 -38.03 -29.01
N LEU A 591 25.19 -38.18 -28.83
CA LEU A 591 26.08 -37.09 -28.43
C LEU A 591 26.71 -36.35 -29.63
N SER A 592 26.45 -36.81 -30.86
CA SER A 592 27.06 -36.31 -32.08
C SER A 592 26.02 -35.77 -33.06
N ALA A 593 25.95 -34.45 -33.22
CA ALA A 593 25.06 -33.80 -34.19
C ALA A 593 25.25 -34.32 -35.64
N PRO A 594 26.48 -34.55 -36.14
CA PRO A 594 26.68 -35.14 -37.47
C PRO A 594 26.10 -36.55 -37.61
N GLU A 595 26.25 -37.43 -36.62
CA GLU A 595 25.72 -38.80 -36.68
C GLU A 595 24.21 -38.81 -36.54
N MET A 596 23.65 -38.04 -35.61
CA MET A 596 22.18 -37.86 -35.49
C MET A 596 21.55 -37.34 -36.78
N ARG A 597 22.24 -36.50 -37.55
CA ARG A 597 21.76 -36.05 -38.86
C ARG A 597 21.67 -37.18 -39.87
N LYS A 598 22.60 -38.15 -39.85
CA LYS A 598 22.53 -39.34 -40.70
C LYS A 598 21.34 -40.21 -40.30
N HIS A 599 21.14 -40.43 -38.99
CA HIS A 599 19.97 -41.15 -38.49
C HIS A 599 18.65 -40.46 -38.85
N LEU A 600 18.60 -39.12 -38.84
CA LEU A 600 17.44 -38.35 -39.29
C LEU A 600 17.15 -38.60 -40.78
N ALA A 601 18.18 -38.60 -41.64
CA ALA A 601 18.03 -38.87 -43.07
C ALA A 601 17.58 -40.32 -43.34
N LEU A 602 18.11 -41.29 -42.60
CA LEU A 602 17.70 -42.69 -42.70
C LEU A 602 16.27 -42.91 -42.19
N ALA A 603 15.86 -42.21 -41.13
CA ALA A 603 14.53 -42.32 -40.56
C ALA A 603 13.46 -41.68 -41.47
N PHE A 604 13.69 -40.49 -42.01
CA PHE A 604 12.65 -39.69 -42.69
C PHE A 604 12.83 -39.53 -44.20
N GLY A 605 13.98 -39.92 -44.76
CA GLY A 605 14.38 -39.62 -46.13
C GLY A 605 15.02 -38.23 -46.27
N ASP A 606 15.80 -38.05 -47.34
CA ASP A 606 16.66 -36.87 -47.53
C ASP A 606 15.89 -35.54 -47.63
N GLU A 607 14.68 -35.54 -48.18
CA GLU A 607 13.88 -34.32 -48.38
C GLU A 607 13.34 -33.78 -47.05
N ARG A 608 12.66 -34.64 -46.28
CA ARG A 608 12.13 -34.29 -44.94
C ARG A 608 13.26 -33.96 -43.96
N ALA A 609 14.37 -34.70 -44.00
CA ALA A 609 15.53 -34.40 -43.17
C ALA A 609 16.16 -33.03 -43.48
N ARG A 610 16.14 -32.57 -44.75
CA ARG A 610 16.58 -31.21 -45.12
C ARG A 610 15.66 -30.11 -44.61
N GLU A 611 14.34 -30.32 -44.66
CA GLU A 611 13.38 -29.36 -44.09
C GLU A 611 13.60 -29.18 -42.58
N ILE A 612 13.68 -30.30 -41.85
CA ILE A 612 13.93 -30.33 -40.41
C ILE A 612 15.30 -29.71 -40.08
N SER A 613 16.36 -30.06 -40.82
CA SER A 613 17.71 -29.49 -40.61
C SER A 613 17.83 -28.02 -41.04
N GLY A 614 16.88 -27.50 -41.80
CA GLY A 614 16.85 -26.13 -42.28
C GLY A 614 16.02 -25.26 -41.36
N PHE A 615 14.74 -25.09 -41.70
CA PHE A 615 13.88 -24.08 -41.07
C PHE A 615 13.57 -24.38 -39.59
N GLU A 616 13.32 -25.65 -39.25
CA GLU A 616 12.99 -26.02 -37.87
C GLU A 616 14.23 -25.97 -36.94
N LEU A 617 15.39 -26.39 -37.46
CA LEU A 617 16.66 -26.32 -36.72
C LEU A 617 17.13 -24.88 -36.46
N GLU A 618 16.92 -23.96 -37.41
CA GLU A 618 17.37 -22.57 -37.28
C GLU A 618 16.77 -21.91 -36.02
N GLN A 619 15.54 -22.26 -35.67
CA GLN A 619 14.87 -21.77 -34.46
C GLN A 619 15.61 -22.25 -33.20
N VAL A 620 15.99 -23.52 -33.12
CA VAL A 620 16.74 -24.09 -31.99
C VAL A 620 18.12 -23.46 -31.86
N GLN A 621 18.86 -23.31 -32.96
CA GLN A 621 20.18 -22.69 -32.94
C GLN A 621 20.11 -21.20 -32.56
N ARG A 622 19.06 -20.49 -32.96
CA ARG A 622 18.82 -19.10 -32.54
C ARG A 622 18.63 -19.00 -31.02
N VAL A 623 17.92 -19.95 -30.44
CA VAL A 623 17.70 -20.03 -28.98
C VAL A 623 19.03 -20.26 -28.25
N VAL A 624 19.85 -21.22 -28.68
CA VAL A 624 21.18 -21.47 -28.07
C VAL A 624 22.11 -20.25 -28.17
N LYS A 625 22.06 -19.50 -29.28
CA LYS A 625 22.85 -18.27 -29.44
C LYS A 625 22.48 -17.18 -28.45
N LEU A 626 21.20 -17.09 -28.08
CA LEU A 626 20.69 -16.10 -27.13
C LEU A 626 20.81 -16.54 -25.67
N MET A 627 21.18 -17.79 -25.43
CA MET A 627 21.36 -18.35 -24.09
C MET A 627 22.51 -17.64 -23.35
N THR A 628 22.28 -17.36 -22.07
CA THR A 628 23.24 -16.72 -21.16
C THR A 628 23.48 -17.61 -19.96
N ALA A 629 24.67 -17.54 -19.37
CA ALA A 629 25.06 -18.34 -18.22
C ALA A 629 25.15 -17.47 -16.97
N TRP A 630 24.67 -18.00 -15.85
CA TRP A 630 24.55 -17.29 -14.59
C TRP A 630 24.99 -18.18 -13.44
N ARG A 631 25.53 -17.56 -12.39
CA ARG A 631 25.79 -18.18 -11.10
C ARG A 631 25.00 -17.46 -10.03
N LEU A 632 24.26 -18.23 -9.24
CA LEU A 632 23.51 -17.77 -8.08
C LEU A 632 24.35 -18.01 -6.81
N GLU A 633 24.65 -16.94 -6.10
CA GLU A 633 25.33 -17.01 -4.79
C GLU A 633 24.39 -16.48 -3.70
N GLY A 634 24.40 -17.13 -2.53
CA GLY A 634 23.60 -16.74 -1.37
C GLY A 634 24.42 -16.12 -0.25
N THR A 635 23.90 -15.05 0.34
CA THR A 635 24.29 -14.52 1.66
C THR A 635 23.07 -14.59 2.57
N LEU A 636 23.11 -15.43 3.60
CA LEU A 636 21.94 -15.81 4.41
C LEU A 636 22.24 -15.59 5.90
N ARG A 637 21.24 -15.17 6.69
CA ARG A 637 21.33 -15.07 8.15
C ARG A 637 20.85 -16.33 8.88
N GLU A 638 19.74 -16.88 8.40
CA GLU A 638 19.00 -17.95 9.08
C GLU A 638 19.44 -19.37 8.70
N PHE A 639 20.12 -19.49 7.57
CA PHE A 639 20.55 -20.77 7.02
C PHE A 639 22.06 -20.76 6.76
N PRO A 640 22.72 -21.93 6.83
CA PRO A 640 24.10 -22.07 6.36
C PRO A 640 24.23 -21.66 4.89
N LYS A 641 25.40 -21.14 4.52
CA LYS A 641 25.69 -20.81 3.12
C LYS A 641 25.62 -22.07 2.25
N PHE A 642 24.86 -22.00 1.15
CA PHE A 642 24.76 -23.07 0.16
C PHE A 642 25.85 -22.97 -0.93
N GLU A 643 26.10 -24.08 -1.62
CA GLU A 643 27.01 -24.15 -2.77
C GLU A 643 26.45 -23.39 -3.98
N PRO A 644 27.25 -22.54 -4.67
CA PRO A 644 26.74 -21.73 -5.77
C PRO A 644 26.03 -22.54 -6.85
N VAL A 645 24.84 -22.10 -7.24
CA VAL A 645 24.00 -22.77 -8.25
C VAL A 645 24.30 -22.16 -9.61
N ASN A 646 24.74 -22.96 -10.58
CA ASN A 646 24.96 -22.50 -11.95
C ASN A 646 23.71 -22.74 -12.80
N LEU A 647 23.31 -21.71 -13.53
CA LEU A 647 22.05 -21.63 -14.26
C LEU A 647 22.30 -21.20 -15.70
N TRP A 648 21.64 -21.84 -16.65
CA TRP A 648 21.45 -21.34 -18.00
C TRP A 648 20.14 -20.58 -18.08
N PHE A 649 20.18 -19.30 -18.47
CA PHE A 649 18.96 -18.58 -18.81
C PHE A 649 18.69 -18.74 -20.30
N ASN A 650 17.62 -19.47 -20.59
CA ASN A 650 17.10 -19.69 -21.92
C ASN A 650 15.61 -19.31 -21.91
N TYR A 651 15.32 -18.13 -22.45
CA TYR A 651 14.00 -17.49 -22.37
C TYR A 651 12.85 -18.49 -22.67
N PRO A 652 11.85 -18.61 -21.77
CA PRO A 652 11.61 -17.79 -20.58
C PRO A 652 12.17 -18.36 -19.26
N LEU A 653 12.97 -19.42 -19.27
CA LEU A 653 13.32 -20.20 -18.06
C LEU A 653 14.80 -20.15 -17.68
N HIS A 654 15.06 -20.41 -16.40
CA HIS A 654 16.39 -20.78 -15.92
C HIS A 654 16.47 -22.30 -15.74
N TYR A 655 17.51 -22.90 -16.30
CA TYR A 655 17.79 -24.34 -16.19
C TYR A 655 19.06 -24.54 -15.36
N SER A 656 19.03 -25.47 -14.41
CA SER A 656 20.22 -25.89 -13.69
C SER A 656 21.26 -26.50 -14.64
N ASP A 657 22.53 -26.23 -14.39
CA ASP A 657 23.62 -26.90 -15.10
C ASP A 657 23.94 -28.26 -14.47
N ASP A 658 23.15 -29.27 -14.82
CA ASP A 658 23.35 -30.66 -14.36
C ASP A 658 24.67 -31.27 -14.87
N SER A 659 25.23 -30.72 -15.95
CA SER A 659 26.48 -31.19 -16.55
C SER A 659 27.73 -30.61 -15.90
N GLY A 660 27.61 -29.59 -15.06
CA GLY A 660 28.72 -28.92 -14.40
C GLY A 660 29.65 -28.12 -15.34
N VAL A 661 29.27 -27.89 -16.60
CA VAL A 661 30.10 -27.17 -17.59
C VAL A 661 30.31 -25.69 -17.26
N LEU A 662 29.47 -25.12 -16.40
CA LEU A 662 29.53 -23.74 -15.93
C LEU A 662 30.40 -23.57 -14.68
N LYS A 663 30.80 -24.66 -14.02
CA LYS A 663 31.51 -24.62 -12.73
C LYS A 663 32.83 -23.84 -12.81
N ASP A 664 33.58 -24.03 -13.89
CA ASP A 664 34.91 -23.45 -14.09
C ASP A 664 34.89 -22.10 -14.83
N LEU A 665 33.70 -21.58 -15.18
CA LEU A 665 33.62 -20.29 -15.86
C LEU A 665 33.83 -19.13 -14.89
N GLU A 666 34.52 -18.10 -15.39
CA GLU A 666 34.76 -16.87 -14.65
C GLU A 666 33.58 -15.90 -14.81
N PRO A 667 33.25 -15.12 -13.77
CA PRO A 667 32.28 -14.03 -13.85
C PRO A 667 32.68 -12.98 -14.89
N VAL A 668 31.71 -12.46 -15.65
CA VAL A 668 31.94 -11.36 -16.59
C VAL A 668 32.49 -10.15 -15.85
N GLY A 669 33.66 -9.66 -16.29
CA GLY A 669 34.33 -8.52 -15.68
C GLY A 669 35.13 -8.84 -14.41
N SER A 670 35.37 -10.12 -14.08
CA SER A 670 36.29 -10.53 -13.02
C SER A 670 37.78 -10.33 -13.38
N GLU A 671 38.08 -10.04 -14.65
CA GLU A 671 39.46 -9.81 -15.10
C GLU A 671 40.17 -8.70 -14.30
N PRO A 672 41.44 -8.90 -13.89
CA PRO A 672 42.26 -7.86 -13.29
C PRO A 672 42.34 -6.61 -14.18
N ALA A 673 42.43 -5.41 -13.58
CA ALA A 673 42.47 -4.14 -14.30
C ALA A 673 43.55 -4.09 -15.42
N PHE A 674 44.69 -4.78 -15.23
CA PHE A 674 45.76 -4.88 -16.23
C PHE A 674 45.39 -5.75 -17.45
N LYS A 675 44.55 -6.79 -17.28
CA LYS A 675 44.03 -7.62 -18.38
C LYS A 675 42.86 -6.96 -19.11
N ARG A 676 42.04 -6.15 -18.44
CA ARG A 676 40.97 -5.36 -19.09
C ARG A 676 41.52 -4.36 -20.12
N GLY A 677 42.71 -3.80 -19.86
CA GLY A 677 43.45 -3.00 -20.83
C GLY A 677 43.99 -3.82 -22.01
N ALA A 678 44.38 -5.08 -21.78
CA ALA A 678 44.93 -5.97 -22.79
C ALA A 678 43.86 -6.59 -23.72
N LYS A 679 42.65 -6.93 -23.24
CA LYS A 679 41.52 -7.35 -24.10
C LYS A 679 41.02 -6.20 -25.01
N ASN A 680 41.05 -4.96 -24.52
CA ASN A 680 40.80 -3.76 -25.35
C ASN A 680 42.00 -3.40 -26.26
N GLY A 681 43.20 -3.87 -25.94
CA GLY A 681 44.40 -3.75 -26.79
C GLY A 681 44.48 -4.79 -27.90
N GLY A 682 43.90 -5.98 -27.72
CA GLY A 682 43.92 -7.07 -28.70
C GLY A 682 42.97 -6.90 -29.89
N LYS A 683 42.07 -5.91 -29.84
CA LYS A 683 41.20 -5.50 -30.96
C LYS A 683 41.30 -4.00 -31.26
N SER A 684 42.41 -3.34 -30.92
CA SER A 684 42.69 -2.06 -31.57
C SER A 684 43.20 -2.35 -32.98
N LYS A 685 42.31 -2.24 -33.98
CA LYS A 685 42.75 -1.93 -35.35
C LYS A 685 43.81 -0.83 -35.26
N ASN A 686 44.92 -1.04 -35.95
CA ASN A 686 46.12 -0.20 -35.81
C ASN A 686 45.74 1.28 -36.01
N SER A 687 46.45 2.21 -35.36
CA SER A 687 46.15 3.66 -35.42
C SER A 687 45.91 4.16 -36.86
N GLU A 688 46.63 3.59 -37.82
CA GLU A 688 46.50 3.87 -39.25
C GLU A 688 45.20 3.35 -39.87
N GLU A 689 44.72 2.15 -39.50
CA GLU A 689 43.46 1.59 -39.99
C GLU A 689 42.25 2.37 -39.47
N LYS A 690 42.26 2.79 -38.19
CA LYS A 690 41.20 3.65 -37.64
C LYS A 690 41.18 5.03 -38.30
N LYS A 691 42.35 5.56 -38.65
CA LYS A 691 42.48 6.83 -39.37
C LYS A 691 41.93 6.68 -40.79
N ALA A 692 42.30 5.61 -41.50
CA ALA A 692 41.80 5.31 -42.85
C ALA A 692 40.28 5.09 -42.88
N GLU A 693 39.72 4.35 -41.91
CA GLU A 693 38.29 4.08 -41.81
C GLU A 693 37.49 5.35 -41.48
N ARG A 694 38.04 6.25 -40.64
CA ARG A 694 37.45 7.57 -40.36
C ARG A 694 37.50 8.50 -41.56
N ILE A 695 38.61 8.54 -42.29
CA ILE A 695 38.76 9.32 -43.52
C ILE A 695 37.73 8.86 -44.56
N LYS A 696 37.64 7.54 -44.79
CA LYS A 696 36.68 6.95 -45.74
C LYS A 696 35.24 7.28 -45.37
N LYS A 697 34.87 7.11 -44.09
CA LYS A 697 33.51 7.43 -43.61
C LYS A 697 33.18 8.93 -43.75
N ASN A 698 34.13 9.81 -43.47
CA ASN A 698 33.93 11.25 -43.64
C ASN A 698 33.77 11.61 -45.12
N ALA A 699 34.54 10.97 -46.01
CA ALA A 699 34.41 11.14 -47.45
C ALA A 699 33.04 10.66 -47.96
N ASP A 700 32.60 9.47 -47.57
CA ASP A 700 31.30 8.91 -47.96
C ASP A 700 30.12 9.80 -47.50
N ASN A 701 30.23 10.36 -46.29
CA ASN A 701 29.24 11.32 -45.79
C ASN A 701 29.18 12.58 -46.65
N VAL A 702 30.34 13.16 -47.00
CA VAL A 702 30.38 14.36 -47.87
C VAL A 702 29.86 14.05 -49.26
N ILE A 703 30.18 12.89 -49.85
CA ILE A 703 29.64 12.45 -51.14
C ILE A 703 28.11 12.33 -51.08
N THR A 704 27.58 11.75 -50.00
CA THR A 704 26.13 11.63 -49.79
C THR A 704 25.47 13.01 -49.68
N ALA A 705 26.12 13.96 -49.00
CA ALA A 705 25.64 15.33 -48.91
C ALA A 705 25.70 16.06 -50.26
N LEU A 706 26.74 15.85 -51.08
CA LEU A 706 26.80 16.37 -52.45
C LEU A 706 25.60 15.88 -53.27
N SER A 707 25.28 14.59 -53.23
CA SER A 707 24.11 14.04 -53.93
C SER A 707 22.77 14.58 -53.41
N SER A 708 22.72 14.98 -52.14
CA SER A 708 21.48 15.50 -51.52
C SER A 708 21.28 17.00 -51.74
N LEU A 709 22.37 17.76 -51.89
CA LEU A 709 22.37 19.22 -51.99
C LEU A 709 22.52 19.73 -53.43
N ASP A 710 23.01 18.90 -54.35
CA ASP A 710 23.12 19.20 -55.78
C ASP A 710 21.76 19.10 -56.49
N MET A 711 20.85 20.03 -56.19
CA MET A 711 19.51 20.07 -56.77
C MET A 711 19.50 20.39 -58.27
N ASP A 712 20.57 20.99 -58.78
CA ASP A 712 20.72 21.37 -60.20
C ASP A 712 21.42 20.30 -61.05
N GLY A 713 21.90 19.21 -60.44
CA GLY A 713 22.62 18.13 -61.14
C GLY A 713 23.97 18.54 -61.74
N LYS A 714 24.65 19.53 -61.15
CA LYS A 714 25.91 20.10 -61.64
C LYS A 714 27.16 19.36 -61.13
N GLY A 715 26.99 18.35 -60.29
CA GLY A 715 28.05 17.53 -59.71
C GLY A 715 28.91 18.23 -58.66
N LYS A 716 28.55 19.45 -58.23
CA LYS A 716 29.33 20.28 -57.31
C LYS A 716 28.47 21.18 -56.42
N VAL A 717 28.87 21.34 -55.15
CA VAL A 717 28.13 22.12 -54.13
C VAL A 717 29.08 23.09 -53.43
N ARG A 718 28.62 24.30 -53.08
CA ARG A 718 29.44 25.24 -52.31
C ARG A 718 29.72 24.73 -50.90
N ILE A 719 30.96 24.85 -50.43
CA ILE A 719 31.32 24.39 -49.09
C ILE A 719 30.50 25.03 -47.96
N GLY A 720 29.98 26.25 -48.15
CA GLY A 720 29.11 26.90 -47.16
C GLY A 720 27.76 26.18 -46.96
N GLU A 721 27.26 25.48 -47.98
CA GLU A 721 26.04 24.67 -47.85
C GLU A 721 26.32 23.36 -47.10
N LEU A 722 27.54 22.82 -47.23
CA LEU A 722 27.99 21.67 -46.43
C LEU A 722 28.18 22.03 -44.95
N GLU A 723 28.58 23.27 -44.62
CA GLU A 723 28.62 23.75 -43.23
C GLU A 723 27.25 23.67 -42.58
N GLY A 724 26.20 24.12 -43.28
CA GLY A 724 24.82 24.05 -42.81
C GLY A 724 24.29 22.62 -42.70
N TYR A 725 24.69 21.72 -43.61
CA TYR A 725 24.25 20.33 -43.59
C TYR A 725 24.86 19.49 -42.46
N PHE A 726 26.13 19.73 -42.12
CA PHE A 726 26.84 18.94 -41.10
C PHE A 726 26.93 19.61 -39.73
N ASP A 727 26.59 20.89 -39.60
CA ASP A 727 26.81 21.71 -38.41
C ASP A 727 28.28 21.63 -37.93
N LYS A 728 29.20 21.85 -38.87
CA LYS A 728 30.66 21.84 -38.66
C LYS A 728 31.32 23.03 -39.33
N SER A 729 32.42 23.51 -38.75
CA SER A 729 33.18 24.63 -39.29
C SER A 729 33.83 24.30 -40.63
N ARG A 730 33.94 25.32 -41.50
CA ARG A 730 34.59 25.23 -42.82
C ARG A 730 35.94 24.53 -42.78
N ASN A 731 36.74 24.82 -41.76
CA ASN A 731 38.09 24.25 -41.60
C ASN A 731 38.04 22.73 -41.32
N THR A 732 37.02 22.27 -40.60
CA THR A 732 36.82 20.84 -40.33
C THR A 732 36.44 20.09 -41.60
N ILE A 733 35.51 20.66 -42.39
CA ILE A 733 35.04 20.08 -43.65
C ILE A 733 36.16 20.10 -44.70
N LYS A 734 36.94 21.20 -44.80
CA LYS A 734 38.15 21.25 -45.63
C LYS A 734 39.16 20.17 -45.23
N GLY A 735 39.30 19.87 -43.94
CA GLY A 735 40.11 18.78 -43.45
C GLY A 735 39.64 17.41 -43.97
N TRP A 736 38.33 17.16 -43.95
CA TRP A 736 37.76 15.91 -44.46
C TRP A 736 37.95 15.73 -45.97
N ILE A 737 37.84 16.82 -46.73
CA ILE A 737 38.07 16.82 -48.19
C ILE A 737 39.56 16.58 -48.47
N ARG A 738 40.47 17.29 -47.79
CA ARG A 738 41.91 17.18 -48.00
C ARG A 738 42.47 15.80 -47.62
N ASP A 739 41.90 15.18 -46.59
CA ASP A 739 42.37 13.87 -46.13
C ASP A 739 41.85 12.73 -47.03
N SER A 740 41.00 13.00 -48.02
CA SER A 740 40.37 12.03 -48.92
C SER A 740 40.81 12.21 -50.38
N ASP A 741 41.17 11.12 -51.05
CA ASP A 741 41.51 11.14 -52.48
C ASP A 741 40.27 11.18 -53.41
N LEU A 742 39.06 11.10 -52.84
CA LEU A 742 37.80 10.99 -53.58
C LEU A 742 37.08 12.33 -53.77
N LEU A 743 37.54 13.39 -53.11
CA LEU A 743 36.87 14.68 -53.05
C LEU A 743 37.87 15.80 -53.36
N GLN A 744 37.42 16.81 -54.09
CA GLN A 744 38.22 17.99 -54.40
C GLN A 744 37.42 19.27 -54.14
N ILE A 745 38.13 20.35 -53.87
CA ILE A 745 37.57 21.70 -53.73
C ILE A 745 38.32 22.64 -54.66
N ASP A 746 37.59 23.41 -55.47
CA ASP A 746 38.19 24.41 -56.37
C ASP A 746 38.48 25.75 -55.66
N ASP A 747 39.23 26.63 -56.34
CA ASP A 747 39.63 27.95 -55.81
C ASP A 747 38.42 28.87 -55.55
N GLU A 748 37.26 28.58 -56.15
CA GLU A 748 36.00 29.29 -55.94
C GLU A 748 35.17 28.73 -54.77
N GLY A 749 35.62 27.63 -54.16
CA GLY A 749 35.04 27.02 -52.97
C GLY A 749 33.91 26.02 -53.22
N PHE A 750 33.81 25.46 -54.43
CA PHE A 750 32.91 24.36 -54.76
C PHE A 750 33.58 23.01 -54.53
N VAL A 751 32.85 22.10 -53.91
CA VAL A 751 33.28 20.73 -53.58
C VAL A 751 32.63 19.77 -54.56
N SER A 752 33.43 18.87 -55.14
CA SER A 752 32.98 17.85 -56.10
C SER A 752 33.71 16.52 -55.86
N LYS A 753 33.18 15.44 -56.44
CA LYS A 753 33.83 14.13 -56.43
C LYS A 753 34.95 14.10 -57.48
N CYS A 754 36.10 13.53 -57.15
CA CYS A 754 37.16 13.31 -58.12
C CYS A 754 36.73 12.26 -59.15
N GLU A 755 36.75 12.60 -60.45
CA GLU A 755 36.60 11.63 -61.52
C GLU A 755 37.90 10.83 -61.68
N LYS A 756 37.88 9.54 -61.34
CA LYS A 756 38.96 8.64 -61.75
C LYS A 756 38.70 8.25 -63.20
N ASN A 757 39.60 8.63 -64.12
CA ASN A 757 39.73 7.94 -65.39
C ASN A 757 40.05 6.46 -65.07
N GLU A 758 39.20 5.55 -65.54
CA GLU A 758 39.32 4.09 -65.33
C GLU A 758 40.67 3.52 -65.77
#